data_AF-A0A971VYG4-F1
#
_entry.id   AF-A0A971VYG4-F1
#
_cell.length_a   1.000
_cell.length_b   1.000
_cell.length_c   1.000
_cell.angle_alpha   90.00
_cell.angle_beta   90.00
_cell.angle_gamma   90.00
#
_symmetry.space_group_name_H-M   'P 1'
#
loop_
_entity.id
_entity.type
_entity.pdbx_description
1 polymer ?
#
loop_
_entity_poly.entity_id
_entity_poly.type
_entity_poly.pdbx_seq_one_letter_code
_entity_poly.pdbx_strand_id
1 'polypeptide(L)'
;MANELHSLSILFQNRLFRIPDYQRGYAWKREQLADFWDDLMNLQEDRYHYTGLLSLKPLSRKDVKSWDGDEWLLDSGFKPYHVVDGQQRLTTFSILMFELVSFVKKLPDNAEKSDEDIFIGFESLRDIKSKYILRKRPPQNLITTYLFGYETDNPSADYLKYKVFEEPFGGTVFETYYTKNLKFAKGFFAENIDALYQSEGTSGIESLYRKLTLHLMFNLHEIEDDYDVFVAFETMNNRGKRLTNLELLKNRLIYLTTLFDEGQLDKRDKEQLRHDINEAWKEVYYQLGRNQSAPLSDDEFLRHHWIMYFTYSRKKGDDYIKFLLSKFSAKSIFEKVAVAAQDEPDLLLSTDDNTSDDDDDVTTPDEPEVIIKSKLQPSEISEYVNSLKETAEYWYYTFFPEESDTLTPDEKIWIGRLNRIGIGYFRPLVTAAIMPSSKATADERIAFFSAVERFIFLCFRLASFQSSYASSVYYSKAKSIYDGEITLQSVTDELNDRSDKNNNEAVLNFIARNNRRFNSGDGFYAWRDLKYMLYEYEFSLGQQCKLQKVDWRLFTTVEKDKFSIEHIFPQTPTVWYWRNQFRQFNDAEKKTLTGSLGNLLPLSQSINSSLQNDCFDDKKHSKPGRRGYENGSHSEIEVSKEADWDAQHIYDRGLMLLTFIENRWNISFGDDTQKTAILHLDFLFDGRDVPLEIPEDEIPTVPTQKSSEQDANGYFTDGSDLSQKQLSFWIGFVDYCNAINRSDIASRKPAGQNWYDVPVNAPDYHISFTITRGHTARILIYTYSIDAFKRLEQKKAEIESLFGYALDWHSSRSSSVQKRIIHSRDIDFFTTEKQTECYDWFIDRFDKLKLALDTCDAH
;
A
#
# COMPACT_ATOMS: atom_id res chain seq x y z
N MET A 1 45.98 4.02 1.77
CA MET A 1 46.46 5.24 1.08
C MET A 1 45.32 6.24 1.01
N ALA A 2 45.62 7.51 1.26
CA ALA A 2 44.80 8.74 1.20
C ALA A 2 43.30 8.66 1.55
N ASN A 3 42.99 9.11 2.77
CA ASN A 3 41.65 9.44 3.29
C ASN A 3 41.16 10.79 2.71
N GLU A 4 41.32 11.00 1.41
CA GLU A 4 41.04 12.28 0.74
C GLU A 4 39.60 12.33 0.23
N LEU A 5 38.92 13.43 0.55
CA LEU A 5 37.61 13.76 0.03
C LEU A 5 37.74 14.27 -1.41
N HIS A 6 37.03 13.66 -2.35
CA HIS A 6 37.03 14.04 -3.75
C HIS A 6 35.70 14.68 -4.15
N SER A 7 35.75 15.79 -4.88
CA SER A 7 34.59 16.37 -5.54
C SER A 7 34.20 15.56 -6.78
N LEU A 8 32.98 15.76 -7.30
CA LEU A 8 32.53 15.12 -8.53
C LEU A 8 33.42 15.45 -9.74
N SER A 9 33.94 16.68 -9.80
CA SER A 9 34.93 17.08 -10.82
C SER A 9 36.19 16.21 -10.81
N ILE A 10 36.69 15.83 -9.63
CA ILE A 10 37.87 14.97 -9.50
C ILE A 10 37.50 13.50 -9.75
N LEU A 11 36.31 13.09 -9.32
CA LEU A 11 35.84 11.73 -9.45
C LEU A 11 35.73 11.29 -10.92
N PHE A 12 35.11 12.12 -11.77
CA PHE A 12 34.90 11.82 -13.20
C PHE A 12 36.14 12.04 -14.07
N GLN A 13 37.27 12.46 -13.49
CA GLN A 13 38.50 12.65 -14.25
C GLN A 13 39.12 11.30 -14.64
N ASN A 14 39.12 11.00 -15.94
CA ASN A 14 39.72 9.78 -16.53
C ASN A 14 39.18 8.46 -15.95
N ARG A 15 37.92 8.42 -15.51
CA ARG A 15 37.25 7.21 -15.01
C ARG A 15 35.99 6.90 -15.82
N LEU A 16 35.75 5.61 -16.07
CA LEU A 16 34.51 5.10 -16.64
C LEU A 16 33.81 4.23 -15.60
N PHE A 17 32.54 4.51 -15.34
CA PHE A 17 31.77 3.82 -14.33
C PHE A 17 30.70 2.94 -14.98
N ARG A 18 30.66 1.67 -14.60
CA ARG A 18 29.54 0.78 -14.91
C ARG A 18 28.97 0.18 -13.63
N ILE A 19 27.64 0.13 -13.57
CA ILE A 19 26.93 -0.62 -12.55
C ILE A 19 26.88 -2.09 -12.99
N PRO A 20 27.52 -3.02 -12.25
CA PRO A 20 27.53 -4.43 -12.58
C PRO A 20 26.16 -5.11 -12.37
N ASP A 21 25.99 -6.29 -12.93
CA ASP A 21 24.74 -7.05 -12.98
C ASP A 21 24.23 -7.58 -11.62
N TYR A 22 25.11 -7.80 -10.65
CA TYR A 22 24.74 -8.17 -9.28
C TYR A 22 24.17 -7.00 -8.47
N GLN A 23 24.30 -5.77 -8.96
CA GLN A 23 23.66 -4.62 -8.36
C GLN A 23 22.23 -4.47 -8.84
N ARG A 24 21.39 -3.92 -7.95
CA ARG A 24 20.03 -3.49 -8.33
C ARG A 24 20.05 -2.26 -9.24
N GLY A 25 18.97 -2.08 -9.99
CA GLY A 25 18.73 -0.86 -10.75
C GLY A 25 18.48 0.37 -9.85
N TYR A 26 18.10 1.49 -10.45
CA TYR A 26 17.83 2.72 -9.72
C TYR A 26 16.58 2.60 -8.82
N ALA A 27 16.74 2.88 -7.53
CA ALA A 27 15.82 2.51 -6.47
C ALA A 27 15.45 3.69 -5.56
N TRP A 28 16.05 4.87 -5.72
CA TRP A 28 15.66 6.08 -5.00
C TRP A 28 14.26 6.52 -5.43
N LYS A 29 13.46 6.92 -4.43
CA LYS A 29 12.09 7.44 -4.57
C LYS A 29 12.10 8.93 -4.21
N ARG A 30 10.90 9.53 -4.15
CA ARG A 30 10.69 10.94 -3.84
C ARG A 30 11.43 11.42 -2.59
N GLU A 31 11.39 10.68 -1.49
CA GLU A 31 12.04 11.08 -0.23
C GLU A 31 13.55 11.27 -0.42
N GLN A 32 14.24 10.28 -1.00
CA GLN A 32 15.69 10.37 -1.21
C GLN A 32 16.08 11.45 -2.22
N LEU A 33 15.24 11.68 -3.24
CA LEU A 33 15.45 12.74 -4.22
C LEU A 33 15.26 14.13 -3.61
N ALA A 34 14.26 14.29 -2.75
CA ALA A 34 14.01 15.52 -2.01
C ALA A 34 15.16 15.81 -1.04
N ASP A 35 15.59 14.82 -0.25
CA ASP A 35 16.73 14.98 0.65
C ASP A 35 18.00 15.40 -0.12
N PHE A 36 18.30 14.73 -1.25
CA PHE A 36 19.45 15.07 -2.09
C PHE A 36 19.36 16.50 -2.69
N TRP A 37 18.16 16.92 -3.10
CA TRP A 37 17.92 18.25 -3.62
C TRP A 37 18.05 19.32 -2.51
N ASP A 38 17.47 19.06 -1.34
CA ASP A 38 17.51 19.94 -0.18
C ASP A 38 18.95 20.08 0.33
N ASP A 39 19.73 18.99 0.36
CA ASP A 39 21.15 19.01 0.70
C ASP A 39 21.95 19.93 -0.25
N LEU A 40 21.64 19.91 -1.55
CA LEU A 40 22.25 20.81 -2.53
C LEU A 40 21.81 22.26 -2.36
N MET A 41 20.51 22.51 -2.13
CA MET A 41 19.98 23.87 -1.99
C MET A 41 20.47 24.55 -0.72
N ASN A 42 20.46 23.82 0.41
CA ASN A 42 20.87 24.33 1.72
C ASN A 42 22.40 24.43 1.90
N LEU A 43 23.19 23.89 0.96
CA LEU A 43 24.64 23.98 1.02
C LEU A 43 25.11 25.41 0.79
N GLN A 44 25.79 25.98 1.80
CA GLN A 44 26.41 27.30 1.73
C GLN A 44 27.63 27.30 0.82
N GLU A 45 27.94 28.42 0.16
CA GLU A 45 29.01 28.51 -0.84
C GLU A 45 30.43 28.27 -0.28
N ASP A 46 30.64 28.49 1.01
CA ASP A 46 31.92 28.33 1.71
C ASP A 46 32.05 26.98 2.40
N ARG A 47 31.06 26.09 2.26
CA ARG A 47 31.01 24.78 2.92
C ARG A 47 30.97 23.64 1.91
N TYR A 48 31.51 22.52 2.37
CA TYR A 48 31.47 21.24 1.66
C TYR A 48 30.46 20.32 2.32
N HIS A 49 29.69 19.58 1.52
CA HIS A 49 28.78 18.55 2.00
C HIS A 49 29.44 17.18 1.84
N TYR A 50 29.39 16.36 2.89
CA TYR A 50 29.88 14.99 2.82
C TYR A 50 28.79 14.06 2.30
N THR A 51 28.97 13.57 1.08
CA THR A 51 27.98 12.75 0.35
C THR A 51 28.21 11.24 0.54
N GLY A 52 29.14 10.86 1.43
CA GLY A 52 29.40 9.47 1.81
C GLY A 52 30.57 8.80 1.07
N LEU A 53 30.68 7.48 1.27
CA LEU A 53 31.71 6.61 0.67
C LEU A 53 31.28 6.11 -0.72
N LEU A 54 32.21 6.03 -1.67
CA LEU A 54 32.08 5.34 -2.94
C LEU A 54 33.09 4.19 -2.96
N SER A 55 32.59 2.96 -3.13
CA SER A 55 33.44 1.78 -3.26
C SER A 55 33.47 1.35 -4.72
N LEU A 56 34.66 1.35 -5.32
CA LEU A 56 34.86 1.03 -6.73
C LEU A 56 35.78 -0.18 -6.88
N LYS A 57 35.50 -1.04 -7.86
CA LYS A 57 36.42 -2.10 -8.29
C LYS A 57 37.08 -1.70 -9.61
N PRO A 58 38.40 -1.50 -9.69
CA PRO A 58 39.09 -1.31 -10.96
C PRO A 58 38.99 -2.59 -11.81
N LEU A 59 38.86 -2.44 -13.13
CA LEU A 59 38.76 -3.57 -14.06
C LEU A 59 40.00 -3.66 -14.94
N SER A 60 40.40 -4.89 -15.27
CA SER A 60 41.45 -5.12 -16.26
C SER A 60 40.90 -4.99 -17.68
N ARG A 61 41.78 -4.76 -18.67
CA ARG A 61 41.37 -4.74 -20.08
C ARG A 61 40.72 -6.05 -20.56
N LYS A 62 40.95 -7.18 -19.88
CA LYS A 62 40.33 -8.46 -20.24
C LYS A 62 38.86 -8.52 -19.82
N ASP A 63 38.51 -7.83 -18.73
CA ASP A 63 37.18 -7.85 -18.13
C ASP A 63 36.20 -6.90 -18.85
N VAL A 64 36.74 -5.97 -19.65
CA VAL A 64 36.00 -4.90 -20.34
C VAL A 64 35.64 -5.27 -21.79
N LYS A 65 35.97 -6.49 -22.23
CA LYS A 65 35.68 -6.96 -23.60
C LYS A 65 34.18 -6.95 -23.96
N SER A 66 33.30 -6.90 -22.97
CA SER A 66 31.85 -6.80 -23.16
C SER A 66 31.34 -5.35 -23.35
N TRP A 67 32.16 -4.32 -23.13
CA TRP A 67 31.74 -2.91 -23.21
C TRP A 67 31.84 -2.39 -24.65
N ASP A 68 31.13 -3.06 -25.56
CA ASP A 68 31.12 -2.81 -27.00
C ASP A 68 31.17 -1.31 -27.33
N GLY A 69 32.30 -0.86 -27.89
CA GLY A 69 32.49 0.51 -28.36
C GLY A 69 33.20 1.48 -27.41
N ASP A 70 33.49 1.11 -26.16
CA ASP A 70 34.10 2.02 -25.18
C ASP A 70 35.64 1.90 -25.06
N GLU A 71 36.24 0.89 -25.70
CA GLU A 71 37.68 0.59 -25.63
C GLU A 71 38.59 1.77 -26.01
N TRP A 72 38.14 2.65 -26.91
CA TRP A 72 38.91 3.80 -27.38
C TRP A 72 39.23 4.81 -26.27
N LEU A 73 38.38 4.93 -25.25
CA LEU A 73 38.66 5.77 -24.09
C LEU A 73 39.73 5.14 -23.18
N LEU A 74 39.79 3.82 -23.11
CA LEU A 74 40.84 3.11 -22.36
C LEU A 74 42.22 3.33 -22.98
N ASP A 75 42.28 3.40 -24.31
CA ASP A 75 43.50 3.79 -25.03
C ASP A 75 43.85 5.28 -24.85
N SER A 76 42.87 6.11 -24.54
CA SER A 76 43.03 7.53 -24.22
C SER A 76 43.38 7.80 -22.74
N GLY A 77 43.61 6.74 -21.94
CA GLY A 77 44.02 6.84 -20.54
C GLY A 77 42.88 6.77 -19.51
N PHE A 78 41.65 6.47 -19.92
CA PHE A 78 40.56 6.21 -18.97
C PHE A 78 40.73 4.86 -18.27
N LYS A 79 40.35 4.82 -16.99
CA LYS A 79 40.31 3.61 -16.19
C LYS A 79 38.86 3.12 -15.99
N PRO A 80 38.56 1.84 -16.27
CA PRO A 80 37.23 1.27 -16.09
C PRO A 80 37.02 0.83 -14.64
N TYR A 81 35.85 1.12 -14.09
CA TYR A 81 35.46 0.78 -12.73
C TYR A 81 34.04 0.21 -12.67
N HIS A 82 33.87 -0.86 -11.89
CA HIS A 82 32.57 -1.27 -11.39
C HIS A 82 32.23 -0.52 -10.10
N VAL A 83 30.99 -0.02 -10.02
CA VAL A 83 30.48 0.64 -8.82
C VAL A 83 29.92 -0.41 -7.86
N VAL A 84 30.60 -0.63 -6.72
CA VAL A 84 30.21 -1.61 -5.70
C VAL A 84 29.34 -0.98 -4.61
N ASP A 85 29.62 0.27 -4.24
CA ASP A 85 28.75 1.10 -3.39
C ASP A 85 28.68 2.53 -3.93
N GLY A 86 27.53 3.18 -3.73
CA GLY A 86 27.28 4.55 -4.20
C GLY A 86 26.61 4.64 -5.57
N GLN A 87 26.21 3.51 -6.15
CA GLN A 87 25.54 3.47 -7.45
C GLN A 87 24.32 4.39 -7.56
N GLN A 88 23.47 4.46 -6.52
CA GLN A 88 22.27 5.29 -6.53
C GLN A 88 22.64 6.79 -6.60
N ARG A 89 23.63 7.21 -5.79
CA ARG A 89 24.13 8.59 -5.75
C ARG A 89 24.73 9.01 -7.10
N LEU A 90 25.53 8.15 -7.73
CA LEU A 90 26.13 8.41 -9.04
C LEU A 90 25.09 8.43 -10.17
N THR A 91 24.06 7.57 -10.11
CA THR A 91 22.94 7.63 -11.05
C THR A 91 22.19 8.95 -10.91
N THR A 92 21.84 9.36 -9.69
CA THR A 92 21.14 10.63 -9.42
C THR A 92 21.95 11.82 -9.92
N PHE A 93 23.26 11.84 -9.66
CA PHE A 93 24.17 12.85 -10.19
C PHE A 93 24.10 12.91 -11.73
N SER A 94 24.20 11.75 -12.39
CA SER A 94 24.22 11.68 -13.85
C SER A 94 22.89 12.17 -14.46
N ILE A 95 21.76 11.85 -13.83
CA ILE A 95 20.43 12.36 -14.23
C ILE A 95 20.37 13.87 -14.05
N LEU A 96 20.69 14.39 -12.86
CA LEU A 96 20.63 15.82 -12.58
C LEU A 96 21.56 16.63 -13.49
N MET A 97 22.79 16.16 -13.71
CA MET A 97 23.74 16.81 -14.61
C MET A 97 23.21 16.86 -16.05
N PHE A 98 22.61 15.78 -16.53
CA PHE A 98 21.99 15.76 -17.86
C PHE A 98 20.79 16.72 -17.95
N GLU A 99 19.88 16.68 -16.98
CA GLU A 99 18.71 17.57 -16.97
C GLU A 99 19.10 19.05 -16.89
N LEU A 100 20.13 19.37 -16.10
CA LEU A 100 20.68 20.73 -16.02
C LEU A 100 21.19 21.22 -17.38
N VAL A 101 22.00 20.41 -18.06
CA VAL A 101 22.53 20.73 -19.39
C VAL A 101 21.43 20.81 -20.44
N SER A 102 20.46 19.89 -20.39
CA SER A 102 19.31 19.84 -21.30
C SER A 102 18.41 21.08 -21.11
N PHE A 103 18.15 21.48 -19.87
CA PHE A 103 17.39 22.67 -19.52
C PHE A 103 18.05 23.94 -20.06
N VAL A 104 19.35 24.14 -19.77
CA VAL A 104 20.09 25.33 -20.24
C VAL A 104 20.14 25.40 -21.77
N LYS A 105 20.27 24.26 -22.45
CA LYS A 105 20.22 24.19 -23.92
C LYS A 105 18.85 24.58 -24.50
N LYS A 106 17.76 24.25 -23.80
CA LYS A 106 16.38 24.52 -24.22
C LYS A 106 15.92 25.96 -23.93
N LEU A 107 16.69 26.75 -23.18
CA LEU A 107 16.37 28.16 -22.92
C LEU A 107 16.26 28.95 -24.23
N PRO A 108 15.30 29.89 -24.36
CA PRO A 108 15.09 30.67 -25.58
C PRO A 108 16.35 31.36 -26.11
N ASP A 109 17.17 31.91 -25.21
CA ASP A 109 18.42 32.62 -25.53
C ASP A 109 19.52 31.72 -26.12
N ASN A 110 19.34 30.40 -26.04
CA ASN A 110 20.29 29.37 -26.45
C ASN A 110 19.79 28.49 -27.59
N ALA A 111 18.55 28.71 -28.08
CA ALA A 111 17.89 27.85 -29.05
C ALA A 111 18.69 27.65 -30.36
N GLU A 112 19.40 28.69 -30.82
CA GLU A 112 20.22 28.64 -32.04
C GLU A 112 21.73 28.51 -31.79
N LYS A 113 22.18 28.52 -30.52
CA LYS A 113 23.61 28.46 -30.19
C LYS A 113 24.13 27.04 -30.22
N SER A 114 25.40 26.86 -30.61
CA SER A 114 26.07 25.56 -30.50
C SER A 114 26.41 25.24 -29.04
N ASP A 115 26.76 23.99 -28.72
CA ASP A 115 27.16 23.61 -27.36
C ASP A 115 28.49 24.27 -26.92
N GLU A 116 29.25 24.84 -27.85
CA GLU A 116 30.50 25.58 -27.58
C GLU A 116 30.24 27.02 -27.13
N ASP A 117 29.09 27.57 -27.51
CA ASP A 117 28.73 28.97 -27.29
C ASP A 117 27.81 29.18 -26.07
N ILE A 118 27.44 28.10 -25.39
CA ILE A 118 26.57 28.10 -24.21
C ILE A 118 27.41 27.74 -22.99
N PHE A 119 27.35 28.57 -21.95
CA PHE A 119 28.19 28.46 -20.76
C PHE A 119 27.35 28.32 -19.49
N ILE A 120 27.87 27.53 -18.54
CA ILE A 120 27.41 27.53 -17.14
C ILE A 120 28.62 27.91 -16.29
N GLY A 121 28.58 29.10 -15.69
CA GLY A 121 29.77 29.72 -15.10
C GLY A 121 30.87 29.92 -16.14
N PHE A 122 31.98 29.21 -15.98
CA PHE A 122 33.17 29.34 -16.85
C PHE A 122 33.41 28.12 -17.77
N GLU A 123 32.52 27.12 -17.78
CA GLU A 123 32.64 25.93 -18.62
C GLU A 123 31.58 25.93 -19.73
N SER A 124 31.97 25.56 -20.96
CA SER A 124 31.03 25.41 -22.08
C SER A 124 30.19 24.13 -21.92
N LEU A 125 28.98 24.08 -22.50
CA LEU A 125 28.17 22.85 -22.47
C LEU A 125 28.88 21.68 -23.14
N ARG A 126 29.70 21.93 -24.18
CA ARG A 126 30.55 20.90 -24.80
C ARG A 126 31.52 20.31 -23.77
N ASP A 127 32.20 21.14 -23.00
CA ASP A 127 33.17 20.70 -22.00
C ASP A 127 32.48 19.94 -20.87
N ILE A 128 31.36 20.46 -20.36
CA ILE A 128 30.55 19.84 -19.31
C ILE A 128 30.06 18.45 -19.75
N LYS A 129 29.50 18.33 -20.97
CA LYS A 129 29.08 17.04 -21.53
C LYS A 129 30.26 16.07 -21.61
N SER A 130 31.42 16.52 -22.09
CA SER A 130 32.62 15.70 -22.24
C SER A 130 33.25 15.24 -20.92
N LYS A 131 33.00 15.97 -19.84
CA LYS A 131 33.56 15.73 -18.50
C LYS A 131 32.66 14.85 -17.64
N TYR A 132 31.34 14.95 -17.77
CA TYR A 132 30.40 14.28 -16.86
C TYR A 132 29.41 13.33 -17.53
N ILE A 133 29.10 13.49 -18.82
CA ILE A 133 27.98 12.78 -19.47
C ILE A 133 28.50 11.80 -20.53
N LEU A 134 29.05 12.31 -21.63
CA LEU A 134 29.38 11.51 -22.82
C LEU A 134 30.56 12.06 -23.60
N ARG A 135 31.24 11.17 -24.35
CA ARG A 135 32.24 11.52 -25.35
C ARG A 135 31.94 10.81 -26.66
N LYS A 136 32.19 11.50 -27.77
CA LYS A 136 32.09 10.91 -29.11
C LYS A 136 33.47 10.59 -29.64
N ARG A 137 33.63 9.41 -30.26
CA ARG A 137 34.91 8.96 -30.82
C ARG A 137 35.26 9.76 -32.08
N PRO A 138 36.33 10.57 -32.06
CA PRO A 138 36.77 11.31 -33.25
C PRO A 138 37.39 10.36 -34.30
N PRO A 139 37.46 10.77 -35.58
CA PRO A 139 37.02 12.06 -36.12
C PRO A 139 35.55 12.09 -36.61
N GLN A 140 34.94 10.95 -36.92
CA GLN A 140 33.57 10.90 -37.48
C GLN A 140 32.46 11.04 -36.42
N ASN A 141 32.78 10.92 -35.12
CA ASN A 141 31.84 11.07 -34.01
C ASN A 141 30.64 10.11 -34.06
N LEU A 142 30.82 8.91 -34.63
CA LEU A 142 29.78 7.89 -34.79
C LEU A 142 29.51 7.10 -33.50
N ILE A 143 30.56 6.83 -32.71
CA ILE A 143 30.45 6.07 -31.47
C ILE A 143 30.32 7.06 -30.31
N THR A 144 29.25 6.93 -29.53
CA THR A 144 29.00 7.71 -28.32
C THR A 144 29.21 6.83 -27.10
N THR A 145 30.15 7.21 -26.23
CA THR A 145 30.43 6.53 -24.97
C THR A 145 29.95 7.39 -23.82
N TYR A 146 29.11 6.85 -22.96
CA TYR A 146 28.70 7.50 -21.70
C TYR A 146 29.71 7.20 -20.60
N LEU A 147 30.06 8.22 -19.81
CA LEU A 147 31.04 8.08 -18.73
C LEU A 147 30.49 7.29 -17.54
N PHE A 148 29.17 7.26 -17.40
CA PHE A 148 28.43 6.50 -16.39
C PHE A 148 27.31 5.71 -17.07
N GLY A 149 27.11 4.46 -16.66
CA GLY A 149 26.05 3.61 -17.18
C GLY A 149 25.89 2.30 -16.43
N TYR A 150 24.99 1.46 -16.92
CA TYR A 150 24.87 0.06 -16.49
C TYR A 150 25.65 -0.85 -17.47
N GLU A 151 25.98 -2.05 -17.05
CA GLU A 151 26.37 -3.13 -17.97
C GLU A 151 25.26 -3.39 -19.01
N THR A 152 25.64 -3.87 -20.20
CA THR A 152 24.74 -4.05 -21.36
C THR A 152 23.56 -4.98 -21.09
N ASP A 153 23.73 -5.96 -20.19
CA ASP A 153 22.70 -6.96 -19.87
C ASP A 153 21.64 -6.44 -18.88
N ASN A 154 21.75 -5.18 -18.44
CA ASN A 154 20.77 -4.57 -17.54
C ASN A 154 19.73 -3.77 -18.33
N PRO A 155 18.42 -4.01 -18.17
CA PRO A 155 17.37 -3.20 -18.82
C PRO A 155 17.47 -1.69 -18.55
N SER A 156 18.06 -1.33 -17.40
CA SER A 156 18.29 0.07 -17.05
C SER A 156 19.35 0.75 -17.93
N ALA A 157 20.22 -0.01 -18.61
CA ALA A 157 21.23 0.51 -19.54
C ALA A 157 20.57 1.23 -20.72
N ASP A 158 19.70 0.52 -21.44
CA ASP A 158 18.98 1.08 -22.58
C ASP A 158 18.04 2.21 -22.16
N TYR A 159 17.38 2.07 -21.00
CA TYR A 159 16.51 3.13 -20.49
C TYR A 159 17.29 4.40 -20.15
N LEU A 160 18.45 4.27 -19.48
CA LEU A 160 19.31 5.40 -19.16
C LEU A 160 19.81 6.07 -20.45
N LYS A 161 20.25 5.29 -21.44
CA LYS A 161 20.76 5.81 -22.71
C LYS A 161 19.69 6.52 -23.54
N TYR A 162 18.56 5.86 -23.79
CA TYR A 162 17.57 6.33 -24.76
C TYR A 162 16.48 7.22 -24.15
N LYS A 163 16.11 7.03 -22.88
CA LYS A 163 15.03 7.79 -22.22
C LYS A 163 15.55 8.86 -21.28
N VAL A 164 16.63 8.60 -20.54
CA VAL A 164 17.23 9.59 -19.64
C VAL A 164 18.12 10.54 -20.43
N PHE A 165 19.16 10.03 -21.12
CA PHE A 165 20.10 10.83 -21.90
C PHE A 165 19.61 11.22 -23.30
N GLU A 166 18.37 10.85 -23.65
CA GLU A 166 17.69 11.25 -24.89
C GLU A 166 18.46 10.90 -26.18
N GLU A 167 19.23 9.81 -26.18
CA GLU A 167 19.87 9.35 -27.41
C GLU A 167 18.81 8.91 -28.44
N PRO A 168 18.92 9.35 -29.71
CA PRO A 168 17.96 8.98 -30.74
C PRO A 168 17.86 7.46 -30.90
N PHE A 169 16.65 6.91 -30.72
CA PHE A 169 16.37 5.49 -30.87
C PHE A 169 14.97 5.27 -31.42
N GLY A 170 14.86 4.45 -32.46
CA GLY A 170 13.59 4.15 -33.15
C GLY A 170 12.85 2.92 -32.61
N GLY A 171 13.37 2.23 -31.61
CA GLY A 171 12.79 0.99 -31.05
C GLY A 171 12.08 1.19 -29.71
N THR A 172 11.59 0.08 -29.16
CA THR A 172 11.00 0.01 -27.81
C THR A 172 12.06 -0.32 -26.77
N VAL A 173 12.00 0.35 -25.62
CA VAL A 173 12.86 0.06 -24.46
C VAL A 173 12.07 -0.76 -23.45
N PHE A 174 12.70 -1.78 -22.88
CA PHE A 174 12.08 -2.62 -21.87
C PHE A 174 11.94 -1.85 -20.54
N GLU A 175 10.72 -1.67 -20.06
CA GLU A 175 10.45 -0.95 -18.81
C GLU A 175 10.29 -1.93 -17.64
N THR A 176 11.07 -1.73 -16.58
CA THR A 176 10.99 -2.48 -15.33
C THR A 176 10.65 -1.56 -14.15
N TYR A 177 10.42 -2.16 -12.97
CA TYR A 177 10.27 -1.42 -11.71
C TYR A 177 11.36 -0.34 -11.49
N TYR A 178 12.62 -0.60 -11.85
CA TYR A 178 13.71 0.36 -11.68
C TYR A 178 13.70 1.49 -12.71
N THR A 179 13.32 1.19 -13.96
CA THR A 179 13.23 2.21 -15.01
C THR A 179 12.16 3.26 -14.71
N LYS A 180 11.10 2.86 -13.99
CA LYS A 180 10.10 3.79 -13.47
C LYS A 180 10.71 4.82 -12.51
N ASN A 181 11.62 4.40 -11.64
CA ASN A 181 12.30 5.33 -10.73
C ASN A 181 13.25 6.27 -11.49
N LEU A 182 13.91 5.80 -12.56
CA LEU A 182 14.72 6.66 -13.44
C LEU A 182 13.85 7.75 -14.09
N LYS A 183 12.69 7.35 -14.65
CA LYS A 183 11.70 8.27 -15.22
C LYS A 183 11.24 9.31 -14.21
N PHE A 184 10.91 8.86 -13.00
CA PHE A 184 10.46 9.73 -11.92
C PHE A 184 11.55 10.73 -11.49
N ALA A 185 12.80 10.28 -11.32
CA ALA A 185 13.91 11.16 -10.98
C ALA A 185 14.18 12.22 -12.04
N LYS A 186 14.11 11.84 -13.33
CA LYS A 186 14.22 12.77 -14.44
C LYS A 186 13.16 13.87 -14.38
N GLY A 187 11.87 13.49 -14.24
CA GLY A 187 10.77 14.44 -14.11
C GLY A 187 10.90 15.35 -12.88
N PHE A 188 11.28 14.76 -11.73
CA PHE A 188 11.52 15.50 -10.50
C PHE A 188 12.58 16.59 -10.67
N PHE A 189 13.73 16.28 -11.26
CA PHE A 189 14.77 17.30 -11.45
C PHE A 189 14.39 18.33 -12.51
N ALA A 190 13.69 17.94 -13.58
CA ALA A 190 13.18 18.90 -14.56
C ALA A 190 12.25 19.94 -13.93
N GLU A 191 11.31 19.51 -13.08
CA GLU A 191 10.39 20.40 -12.35
C GLU A 191 11.15 21.32 -11.36
N ASN A 192 12.11 20.78 -10.61
CA ASN A 192 12.85 21.57 -9.62
C ASN A 192 13.83 22.57 -10.26
N ILE A 193 14.48 22.22 -11.38
CA ILE A 193 15.36 23.12 -12.13
C ILE A 193 14.56 24.26 -12.74
N ASP A 194 13.38 23.98 -13.30
CA ASP A 194 12.48 25.01 -13.82
C ASP A 194 12.03 25.98 -12.71
N ALA A 195 11.61 25.45 -11.56
CA ALA A 195 11.24 26.26 -10.40
C ALA A 195 12.42 27.14 -9.92
N LEU A 196 13.63 26.59 -9.83
CA LEU A 196 14.84 27.32 -9.44
C LEU A 196 15.18 28.44 -10.43
N TYR A 197 15.05 28.18 -11.73
CA TYR A 197 15.29 29.19 -12.76
C TYR A 197 14.25 30.32 -12.69
N GLN A 198 12.97 30.00 -12.42
CA GLN A 198 11.93 31.02 -12.25
C GLN A 198 12.17 31.90 -11.02
N SER A 199 12.73 31.36 -9.94
CA SER A 199 13.00 32.11 -8.71
C SER A 199 14.32 32.89 -8.74
N GLU A 200 15.40 32.28 -9.24
CA GLU A 200 16.78 32.80 -9.11
C GLU A 200 17.48 33.02 -10.46
N GLY A 201 16.82 32.76 -11.59
CA GLY A 201 17.37 32.97 -12.93
C GLY A 201 18.60 32.11 -13.22
N THR A 202 19.45 32.62 -14.11
CA THR A 202 20.71 31.94 -14.51
C THR A 202 21.71 31.83 -13.36
N SER A 203 21.70 32.76 -12.40
CA SER A 203 22.57 32.69 -11.21
C SER A 203 22.27 31.49 -10.33
N GLY A 204 20.99 31.13 -10.13
CA GLY A 204 20.61 29.93 -9.37
C GLY A 204 21.11 28.65 -10.03
N ILE A 205 21.02 28.57 -11.36
CA ILE A 205 21.53 27.45 -12.16
C ILE A 205 23.05 27.30 -12.05
N GLU A 206 23.78 28.41 -12.11
CA GLU A 206 25.24 28.41 -11.93
C GLU A 206 25.64 27.98 -10.51
N SER A 207 24.91 28.47 -9.50
CA SER A 207 25.12 28.08 -8.10
C SER A 207 24.88 26.59 -7.89
N LEU A 208 23.78 26.04 -8.43
CA LEU A 208 23.48 24.61 -8.41
C LEU A 208 24.59 23.80 -9.08
N TYR A 209 25.02 24.20 -10.28
CA TYR A 209 26.12 23.53 -11.00
C TYR A 209 27.41 23.50 -10.18
N ARG A 210 27.78 24.63 -9.58
CA ARG A 210 28.98 24.75 -8.74
C ARG A 210 28.89 23.86 -7.49
N LYS A 211 27.77 23.90 -6.77
CA LYS A 211 27.54 23.06 -5.58
C LYS A 211 27.60 21.58 -5.93
N LEU A 212 26.95 21.18 -7.02
CA LEU A 212 26.92 19.81 -7.51
C LEU A 212 28.31 19.30 -7.88
N THR A 213 29.11 20.08 -8.61
CA THR A 213 30.40 19.62 -9.16
C THR A 213 31.57 19.76 -8.20
N LEU A 214 31.55 20.77 -7.32
CA LEU A 214 32.70 21.15 -6.49
C LEU A 214 32.48 20.97 -4.99
N HIS A 215 31.26 21.10 -4.48
CA HIS A 215 31.01 21.13 -3.02
C HIS A 215 30.42 19.83 -2.45
N LEU A 216 29.91 18.92 -3.29
CA LEU A 216 29.62 17.55 -2.89
C LEU A 216 30.91 16.71 -2.86
N MET A 217 31.24 16.19 -1.67
CA MET A 217 32.51 15.52 -1.40
C MET A 217 32.31 14.04 -1.05
N PHE A 218 33.08 13.17 -1.68
CA PHE A 218 33.02 11.71 -1.52
C PHE A 218 34.33 11.15 -0.99
N ASN A 219 34.24 10.16 -0.11
CA ASN A 219 35.38 9.28 0.16
C ASN A 219 35.44 8.23 -0.94
N LEU A 220 36.64 7.97 -1.49
CA LEU A 220 36.84 6.94 -2.49
C LEU A 220 37.59 5.75 -1.88
N HIS A 221 37.05 4.55 -2.06
CA HIS A 221 37.69 3.31 -1.68
C HIS A 221 37.77 2.38 -2.90
N GLU A 222 38.98 2.12 -3.39
CA GLU A 222 39.22 1.15 -4.45
C GLU A 222 39.41 -0.24 -3.82
N ILE A 223 38.59 -1.21 -4.24
CA ILE A 223 38.64 -2.60 -3.78
C ILE A 223 39.70 -3.34 -4.59
N GLU A 224 40.67 -3.93 -3.90
CA GLU A 224 41.74 -4.73 -4.51
C GLU A 224 41.20 -6.08 -5.01
N ASP A 225 41.88 -6.69 -5.99
CA ASP A 225 41.43 -7.90 -6.68
C ASP A 225 41.36 -9.16 -5.80
N ASP A 226 42.02 -9.15 -4.63
CA ASP A 226 42.02 -10.23 -3.65
C ASP A 226 40.80 -10.20 -2.70
N TYR A 227 39.97 -9.16 -2.76
CA TYR A 227 38.71 -9.08 -2.02
C TYR A 227 37.54 -9.70 -2.79
N ASP A 228 36.73 -10.48 -2.07
CA ASP A 228 35.48 -11.00 -2.60
C ASP A 228 34.42 -9.89 -2.69
N VAL A 229 34.22 -9.39 -3.90
CA VAL A 229 33.34 -8.27 -4.22
C VAL A 229 31.88 -8.59 -3.88
N PHE A 230 31.46 -9.85 -3.93
CA PHE A 230 30.09 -10.26 -3.63
C PHE A 230 29.80 -10.21 -2.12
N VAL A 231 30.79 -10.56 -1.29
CA VAL A 231 30.71 -10.40 0.17
C VAL A 231 30.80 -8.93 0.57
N ALA A 232 31.68 -8.18 -0.11
CA ALA A 232 31.81 -6.75 0.08
C ALA A 232 30.48 -6.03 -0.23
N PHE A 233 29.79 -6.44 -1.30
CA PHE A 233 28.46 -5.94 -1.67
C PHE A 233 27.41 -6.14 -0.56
N GLU A 234 27.26 -7.37 -0.04
CA GLU A 234 26.26 -7.67 1.01
C GLU A 234 26.50 -6.86 2.29
N THR A 235 27.77 -6.60 2.63
CA THR A 235 28.14 -5.89 3.86
C THR A 235 28.08 -4.37 3.73
N MET A 236 28.47 -3.81 2.58
CA MET A 236 28.51 -2.35 2.37
C MET A 236 27.15 -1.74 2.02
N ASN A 237 26.34 -2.39 1.19
CA ASN A 237 25.03 -1.85 0.78
C ASN A 237 23.99 -1.79 1.91
N ASN A 238 24.24 -2.46 3.04
CA ASN A 238 23.37 -2.43 4.21
C ASN A 238 23.38 -1.10 4.99
N ARG A 239 24.27 -0.15 4.65
CA ARG A 239 24.34 1.17 5.30
C ARG A 239 23.41 2.23 4.68
N GLY A 240 22.93 2.02 3.45
CA GLY A 240 22.01 2.91 2.74
C GLY A 240 20.58 2.36 2.68
N LYS A 241 19.93 2.46 1.52
CA LYS A 241 18.66 1.76 1.28
C LYS A 241 18.91 0.25 1.30
N ARG A 242 18.27 -0.46 2.24
CA ARG A 242 18.40 -1.92 2.39
C ARG A 242 18.14 -2.65 1.08
N LEU A 243 18.86 -3.75 0.86
CA LEU A 243 18.61 -4.66 -0.24
C LEU A 243 17.32 -5.44 0.05
N THR A 244 16.55 -5.73 -1.00
CA THR A 244 15.41 -6.65 -0.88
C THR A 244 15.89 -8.09 -0.82
N ASN A 245 15.06 -9.01 -0.34
CA ASN A 245 15.46 -10.42 -0.23
C ASN A 245 15.71 -11.04 -1.60
N LEU A 246 15.00 -10.55 -2.63
CA LEU A 246 15.20 -10.95 -4.03
C LEU A 246 16.53 -10.42 -4.60
N GLU A 247 16.94 -9.21 -4.24
CA GLU A 247 18.26 -8.64 -4.62
C GLU A 247 19.41 -9.41 -3.95
N LEU A 248 19.28 -9.72 -2.65
CA LEU A 248 20.27 -10.52 -1.91
C LEU A 248 20.43 -11.91 -2.52
N LEU A 249 19.32 -12.56 -2.85
CA LEU A 249 19.34 -13.88 -3.47
C LEU A 249 20.01 -13.85 -4.85
N LYS A 250 19.74 -12.83 -5.68
CA LYS A 250 20.41 -12.66 -6.98
C LYS A 250 21.92 -12.64 -6.83
N ASN A 251 22.41 -11.76 -5.97
CA ASN A 251 23.84 -11.60 -5.71
C ASN A 251 24.46 -12.92 -5.25
N ARG A 252 23.75 -13.64 -4.37
CA ARG A 252 24.19 -14.94 -3.88
C ARG A 252 24.29 -15.96 -5.02
N LEU A 253 23.28 -16.10 -5.88
CA LEU A 253 23.30 -17.06 -6.98
C LEU A 253 24.41 -16.74 -8.00
N ILE A 254 24.60 -15.46 -8.35
CA ILE A 254 25.69 -15.04 -9.22
C ILE A 254 27.05 -15.39 -8.59
N TYR A 255 27.22 -15.13 -7.30
CA TYR A 255 28.44 -15.51 -6.59
C TYR A 255 28.73 -17.01 -6.67
N LEU A 256 27.71 -17.86 -6.42
CA LEU A 256 27.87 -19.31 -6.46
C LEU A 256 28.34 -19.81 -7.84
N THR A 257 27.95 -19.16 -8.94
CA THR A 257 28.43 -19.53 -10.29
C THR A 257 29.96 -19.46 -10.42
N THR A 258 30.60 -18.57 -9.65
CA THR A 258 32.06 -18.40 -9.66
C THR A 258 32.81 -19.46 -8.86
N LEU A 259 32.13 -20.14 -7.94
CA LEU A 259 32.72 -21.11 -7.01
C LEU A 259 32.73 -22.55 -7.54
N PHE A 260 31.93 -22.88 -8.55
CA PHE A 260 31.92 -24.24 -9.11
C PHE A 260 33.24 -24.55 -9.83
N ASP A 261 33.72 -25.79 -9.68
CA ASP A 261 34.92 -26.27 -10.37
C ASP A 261 34.69 -26.40 -11.88
N GLU A 262 35.75 -26.26 -12.69
CA GLU A 262 35.67 -26.39 -14.16
C GLU A 262 35.18 -27.77 -14.63
N GLY A 263 35.30 -28.80 -13.79
CA GLY A 263 34.75 -30.13 -14.07
C GLY A 263 33.23 -30.24 -13.87
N GLN A 264 32.62 -29.31 -13.14
CA GLN A 264 31.16 -29.25 -12.94
C GLN A 264 30.50 -28.21 -13.84
N LEU A 265 31.20 -27.11 -14.11
CA LEU A 265 30.69 -25.95 -14.83
C LEU A 265 31.85 -25.33 -15.60
N ASP A 266 31.87 -25.53 -16.91
CA ASP A 266 32.91 -24.94 -17.76
C ASP A 266 32.71 -23.41 -17.86
N LYS A 267 33.68 -22.72 -18.48
CA LYS A 267 33.60 -21.25 -18.59
C LYS A 267 32.34 -20.77 -19.33
N ARG A 268 31.92 -21.46 -20.39
CA ARG A 268 30.76 -21.06 -21.20
C ARG A 268 29.46 -21.32 -20.44
N ASP A 269 29.38 -22.45 -19.76
CA ASP A 269 28.22 -22.82 -18.95
C ASP A 269 28.09 -21.87 -17.73
N LYS A 270 29.21 -21.38 -17.17
CA LYS A 270 29.21 -20.33 -16.12
C LYS A 270 28.64 -19.02 -16.65
N GLU A 271 29.06 -18.61 -17.85
CA GLU A 271 28.53 -17.42 -18.52
C GLU A 271 27.03 -17.58 -18.83
N GLN A 272 26.60 -18.76 -19.30
CA GLN A 272 25.19 -19.05 -19.59
C GLN A 272 24.32 -19.08 -18.33
N LEU A 273 24.75 -19.75 -17.25
CA LEU A 273 23.97 -19.79 -16.01
C LEU A 273 23.82 -18.40 -15.39
N ARG A 274 24.87 -17.57 -15.45
CA ARG A 274 24.81 -16.16 -15.03
C ARG A 274 23.86 -15.35 -15.90
N HIS A 275 23.86 -15.58 -17.22
CA HIS A 275 22.90 -14.97 -18.14
C HIS A 275 21.46 -15.37 -17.79
N ASP A 276 21.20 -16.65 -17.53
CA ASP A 276 19.86 -17.15 -17.17
C ASP A 276 19.35 -16.52 -15.86
N ILE A 277 20.23 -16.37 -14.86
CA ILE A 277 19.93 -15.62 -13.62
C ILE A 277 19.55 -14.17 -13.94
N ASN A 278 20.29 -13.50 -14.81
CA ASN A 278 19.99 -12.11 -15.18
C ASN A 278 18.66 -11.98 -15.92
N GLU A 279 18.38 -12.87 -16.88
CA GLU A 279 17.13 -12.87 -17.64
C GLU A 279 15.92 -13.22 -16.76
N ALA A 280 16.05 -14.14 -15.80
CA ALA A 280 14.99 -14.42 -14.85
C ALA A 280 14.65 -13.19 -13.99
N TRP A 281 15.65 -12.50 -13.44
CA TRP A 281 15.39 -11.29 -12.64
C TRP A 281 14.81 -10.14 -13.47
N LYS A 282 15.26 -10.00 -14.72
CA LYS A 282 14.69 -9.03 -15.66
C LYS A 282 13.20 -9.29 -15.89
N GLU A 283 12.81 -10.54 -16.11
CA GLU A 283 11.42 -10.94 -16.27
C GLU A 283 10.61 -10.72 -14.98
N VAL A 284 11.13 -11.13 -13.82
CA VAL A 284 10.45 -10.92 -12.53
C VAL A 284 10.21 -9.43 -12.29
N TYR A 285 11.22 -8.56 -12.46
CA TYR A 285 11.05 -7.12 -12.25
C TYR A 285 10.18 -6.44 -13.30
N TYR A 286 10.06 -7.01 -14.50
CA TYR A 286 9.10 -6.58 -15.50
C TYR A 286 7.69 -6.90 -15.02
N GLN A 287 7.39 -8.16 -14.70
CA GLN A 287 6.04 -8.57 -14.27
C GLN A 287 5.61 -7.82 -13.01
N LEU A 288 6.46 -7.73 -11.99
CA LEU A 288 6.14 -6.99 -10.75
C LEU A 288 6.00 -5.48 -10.97
N GLY A 289 6.66 -4.93 -12.00
CA GLY A 289 6.64 -3.51 -12.35
C GLY A 289 5.66 -3.13 -13.48
N ARG A 290 4.98 -4.12 -14.07
CA ARG A 290 4.17 -3.96 -15.30
C ARG A 290 3.05 -2.95 -15.11
N ASN A 291 2.33 -3.01 -13.98
CA ASN A 291 1.39 -1.96 -13.59
C ASN A 291 2.10 -0.81 -12.88
N GLN A 292 2.31 0.30 -13.60
CA GLN A 292 3.00 1.46 -13.04
C GLN A 292 2.24 2.12 -11.88
N SER A 293 0.92 1.99 -11.78
CA SER A 293 0.14 2.62 -10.71
C SER A 293 0.16 1.80 -9.41
N ALA A 294 0.32 0.49 -9.53
CA ALA A 294 0.28 -0.44 -8.40
C ALA A 294 1.36 -1.54 -8.55
N PRO A 295 2.67 -1.19 -8.39
CA PRO A 295 3.74 -2.17 -8.48
C PRO A 295 3.65 -3.21 -7.35
N LEU A 296 3.97 -4.46 -7.67
CA LEU A 296 3.92 -5.59 -6.73
C LEU A 296 5.19 -5.69 -5.88
N SER A 297 5.06 -6.26 -4.68
CA SER A 297 6.20 -6.49 -3.77
C SER A 297 7.02 -7.71 -4.22
N ASP A 298 8.33 -7.52 -4.35
CA ASP A 298 9.30 -8.58 -4.62
C ASP A 298 9.51 -9.53 -3.44
N ASP A 299 9.54 -9.02 -2.21
CA ASP A 299 9.61 -9.84 -1.00
C ASP A 299 8.36 -10.72 -0.82
N GLU A 300 7.17 -10.20 -1.14
CA GLU A 300 5.92 -10.98 -1.12
C GLU A 300 5.93 -12.06 -2.19
N PHE A 301 6.33 -11.72 -3.42
CA PHE A 301 6.49 -12.69 -4.50
C PHE A 301 7.46 -13.81 -4.11
N LEU A 302 8.67 -13.47 -3.65
CA LEU A 302 9.69 -14.45 -3.30
C LEU A 302 9.24 -15.39 -2.16
N ARG A 303 8.52 -14.85 -1.16
CA ARG A 303 7.96 -15.66 -0.07
C ARG A 303 6.95 -16.68 -0.61
N HIS A 304 6.03 -16.26 -1.47
CA HIS A 304 4.99 -17.13 -1.99
C HIS A 304 5.51 -18.13 -3.01
N HIS A 305 6.51 -17.74 -3.81
CA HIS A 305 7.28 -18.67 -4.64
C HIS A 305 7.96 -19.73 -3.78
N TRP A 306 8.63 -19.35 -2.68
CA TRP A 306 9.22 -20.31 -1.74
C TRP A 306 8.19 -21.28 -1.14
N ILE A 307 6.97 -20.80 -0.86
CA ILE A 307 5.87 -21.66 -0.39
C ILE A 307 5.45 -22.69 -1.44
N MET A 308 5.36 -22.29 -2.71
CA MET A 308 4.97 -23.18 -3.81
C MET A 308 6.09 -24.15 -4.19
N TYR A 309 7.35 -23.69 -4.20
CA TYR A 309 8.48 -24.48 -4.71
C TYR A 309 9.16 -25.33 -3.63
N PHE A 310 9.23 -24.87 -2.38
CA PHE A 310 9.94 -25.59 -1.31
C PHE A 310 9.02 -26.07 -0.21
N THR A 311 8.57 -25.15 0.67
CA THR A 311 7.79 -25.51 1.86
C THR A 311 7.23 -24.26 2.54
N TYR A 312 6.42 -24.47 3.58
CA TYR A 312 5.88 -23.42 4.42
C TYR A 312 6.34 -23.55 5.88
N SER A 313 6.75 -22.42 6.50
CA SER A 313 7.10 -22.35 7.92
C SER A 313 6.11 -21.51 8.72
N ARG A 314 5.78 -21.97 9.94
CA ARG A 314 4.95 -21.26 10.93
C ARG A 314 5.75 -20.39 11.90
N LYS A 315 7.09 -20.41 11.89
CA LYS A 315 7.90 -19.81 12.97
C LYS A 315 8.04 -18.29 12.85
N LYS A 316 8.59 -17.78 11.74
CA LYS A 316 8.81 -16.34 11.51
C LYS A 316 8.66 -15.94 10.05
N GLY A 317 8.32 -14.67 9.84
CA GLY A 317 8.14 -14.11 8.50
C GLY A 317 9.42 -14.02 7.67
N ASP A 318 10.60 -14.26 8.23
CA ASP A 318 11.91 -14.24 7.56
C ASP A 318 12.52 -15.64 7.36
N ASP A 319 11.77 -16.71 7.65
CA ASP A 319 12.27 -18.08 7.53
C ASP A 319 12.59 -18.46 6.08
N TYR A 320 11.78 -17.98 5.13
CA TYR A 320 12.00 -18.26 3.70
C TYR A 320 13.37 -17.79 3.23
N ILE A 321 13.77 -16.57 3.59
CA ILE A 321 15.07 -16.03 3.17
C ILE A 321 16.23 -16.70 3.91
N LYS A 322 16.06 -17.04 5.20
CA LYS A 322 17.07 -17.83 5.93
C LYS A 322 17.27 -19.21 5.30
N PHE A 323 16.18 -19.87 4.90
CA PHE A 323 16.23 -21.14 4.20
C PHE A 323 16.96 -21.00 2.87
N LEU A 324 16.56 -20.04 2.03
CA LEU A 324 17.15 -19.81 0.71
C LEU A 324 18.65 -19.50 0.82
N LEU A 325 19.06 -18.60 1.72
CA LEU A 325 20.48 -18.26 1.92
C LEU A 325 21.29 -19.39 2.55
N SER A 326 20.64 -20.32 3.25
CA SER A 326 21.28 -21.54 3.76
C SER A 326 21.43 -22.61 2.68
N LYS A 327 20.40 -22.84 1.85
CA LYS A 327 20.44 -23.80 0.73
C LYS A 327 21.43 -23.32 -0.33
N PHE A 328 21.31 -22.08 -0.77
CA PHE A 328 22.20 -21.42 -1.73
C PHE A 328 23.38 -20.76 -1.00
N SER A 329 24.29 -21.60 -0.48
CA SER A 329 25.49 -21.14 0.22
C SER A 329 26.74 -21.79 -0.35
N ALA A 330 27.88 -21.12 -0.19
CA ALA A 330 29.18 -21.68 -0.55
C ALA A 330 29.44 -23.02 0.18
N LYS A 331 28.95 -23.13 1.43
CA LYS A 331 29.00 -24.37 2.22
C LYS A 331 28.33 -25.54 1.48
N SER A 332 27.19 -25.31 0.84
CA SER A 332 26.47 -26.34 0.07
C SER A 332 27.21 -26.80 -1.20
N ILE A 333 28.13 -25.98 -1.73
CA ILE A 333 28.97 -26.40 -2.88
C ILE A 333 30.12 -27.29 -2.39
N PHE A 334 30.79 -26.90 -1.30
CA PHE A 334 31.98 -27.60 -0.81
C PHE A 334 31.66 -28.83 0.06
N GLU A 335 30.49 -28.88 0.73
CA GLU A 335 30.01 -30.07 1.43
C GLU A 335 29.65 -31.16 0.41
N LYS A 336 30.47 -32.21 0.39
CA LYS A 336 30.28 -33.38 -0.46
C LYS A 336 29.44 -34.42 0.28
N VAL A 337 28.34 -34.86 -0.33
CA VAL A 337 27.51 -35.96 0.20
C VAL A 337 27.83 -37.21 -0.63
N ALA A 338 28.09 -38.31 0.07
CA ALA A 338 28.18 -39.63 -0.53
C ALA A 338 26.75 -40.08 -0.89
N VAL A 339 26.43 -40.12 -2.19
CA VAL A 339 25.12 -40.60 -2.66
C VAL A 339 25.32 -42.00 -3.23
N ALA A 340 24.64 -42.97 -2.66
CA ALA A 340 24.48 -44.30 -3.24
C ALA A 340 23.70 -44.17 -4.55
N ALA A 341 24.14 -44.83 -5.63
CA ALA A 341 23.48 -44.77 -6.92
C ALA A 341 22.15 -45.55 -6.94
N GLN A 342 21.15 -45.01 -6.24
CA GLN A 342 19.70 -45.12 -6.44
C GLN A 342 19.01 -44.33 -5.32
N ASP A 343 18.00 -43.55 -5.71
CA ASP A 343 17.14 -42.64 -4.93
C ASP A 343 17.65 -41.20 -4.64
N GLU A 344 16.82 -40.23 -5.06
CA GLU A 344 16.91 -38.81 -4.74
C GLU A 344 16.65 -38.59 -3.23
N PRO A 345 17.51 -37.85 -2.50
CA PRO A 345 17.23 -37.55 -1.11
C PRO A 345 16.36 -36.30 -1.00
N ASP A 346 15.09 -36.53 -0.70
CA ASP A 346 14.13 -35.52 -0.27
C ASP A 346 14.54 -35.01 1.12
N LEU A 347 14.98 -33.76 1.21
CA LEU A 347 15.45 -33.13 2.45
C LEU A 347 14.24 -32.61 3.24
N LEU A 348 13.49 -33.54 3.84
CA LEU A 348 12.39 -33.23 4.76
C LEU A 348 12.93 -32.62 6.06
N LEU A 349 12.54 -31.37 6.33
CA LEU A 349 12.53 -30.81 7.68
C LEU A 349 11.39 -31.49 8.45
N SER A 350 11.74 -32.22 9.50
CA SER A 350 10.80 -32.87 10.40
C SER A 350 9.78 -31.88 10.95
N THR A 351 8.51 -32.14 10.65
CA THR A 351 7.39 -31.70 11.47
C THR A 351 7.12 -32.80 12.49
N ASP A 352 7.61 -32.63 13.71
CA ASP A 352 7.21 -33.48 14.84
C ASP A 352 5.70 -33.33 15.05
N ASP A 353 4.96 -34.42 14.83
CA ASP A 353 3.74 -34.77 15.56
C ASP A 353 3.70 -36.30 15.68
N ASN A 354 3.60 -36.79 16.92
CA ASN A 354 3.59 -38.21 17.30
C ASN A 354 2.37 -38.96 16.75
N THR A 355 2.55 -40.23 16.33
CA THR A 355 1.84 -41.44 16.86
C THR A 355 2.28 -42.76 16.18
N SER A 356 2.77 -43.70 17.02
CA SER A 356 2.67 -45.20 17.06
C SER A 356 3.01 -46.15 15.88
N ASP A 357 3.96 -47.05 16.18
CA ASP A 357 4.12 -48.51 15.98
C ASP A 357 3.81 -49.21 14.63
N ASP A 358 4.82 -49.89 14.05
CA ASP A 358 4.99 -51.37 14.06
C ASP A 358 6.27 -51.83 13.29
N ASP A 359 6.86 -52.95 13.76
CA ASP A 359 8.04 -53.68 13.24
C ASP A 359 7.81 -54.36 11.87
N ASP A 360 8.84 -54.47 11.01
CA ASP A 360 9.56 -55.74 10.69
C ASP A 360 10.45 -55.69 9.41
N ASP A 361 11.60 -56.37 9.58
CA ASP A 361 12.46 -57.13 8.65
C ASP A 361 13.38 -56.48 7.58
N VAL A 362 14.59 -57.05 7.55
CA VAL A 362 15.80 -56.70 6.81
C VAL A 362 15.85 -57.43 5.47
N THR A 363 16.27 -56.73 4.41
CA THR A 363 16.87 -57.40 3.24
C THR A 363 17.93 -56.50 2.61
N THR A 364 19.19 -56.93 2.64
CA THR A 364 20.29 -56.32 1.88
C THR A 364 20.22 -56.77 0.42
N PRO A 365 20.37 -55.85 -0.55
CA PRO A 365 21.24 -56.15 -1.68
C PRO A 365 22.18 -54.99 -2.09
N ASP A 366 23.42 -55.41 -2.37
CA ASP A 366 24.47 -54.85 -3.23
C ASP A 366 24.97 -53.41 -3.04
N GLU A 367 26.28 -53.31 -2.78
CA GLU A 367 27.05 -52.07 -2.65
C GLU A 367 26.87 -51.16 -3.88
N PRO A 368 26.22 -49.99 -3.74
CA PRO A 368 26.15 -49.00 -4.80
C PRO A 368 27.50 -48.28 -4.89
N GLU A 369 28.02 -48.08 -6.10
CA GLU A 369 29.17 -47.20 -6.32
C GLU A 369 28.85 -45.81 -5.74
N VAL A 370 29.59 -45.41 -4.70
CA VAL A 370 29.39 -44.13 -4.02
C VAL A 370 29.95 -43.01 -4.90
N ILE A 371 29.07 -42.26 -5.55
CA ILE A 371 29.46 -41.05 -6.26
C ILE A 371 29.44 -39.88 -5.28
N ILE A 372 30.61 -39.27 -5.06
CA ILE A 372 30.75 -38.10 -4.20
C ILE A 372 30.32 -36.86 -5.00
N LYS A 373 29.11 -36.35 -4.75
CA LYS A 373 28.58 -35.12 -5.40
C LYS A 373 28.53 -33.96 -4.40
N SER A 374 28.65 -32.73 -4.92
CA SER A 374 28.36 -31.52 -4.12
C SER A 374 26.89 -31.52 -3.69
N LYS A 375 26.60 -31.01 -2.49
CA LYS A 375 25.24 -30.92 -1.97
C LYS A 375 24.34 -29.97 -2.77
N LEU A 376 24.92 -28.99 -3.47
CA LEU A 376 24.24 -28.13 -4.44
C LEU A 376 24.80 -28.39 -5.83
N GLN A 377 23.93 -28.68 -6.80
CA GLN A 377 24.27 -28.83 -8.21
C GLN A 377 23.96 -27.56 -9.02
N PRO A 378 24.68 -27.31 -10.13
CA PRO A 378 24.35 -26.22 -11.05
C PRO A 378 22.94 -26.30 -11.63
N SER A 379 22.44 -27.52 -11.89
CA SER A 379 21.09 -27.76 -12.39
C SER A 379 20.01 -27.27 -11.42
N GLU A 380 20.19 -27.47 -10.11
CA GLU A 380 19.26 -26.97 -9.09
C GLU A 380 19.15 -25.45 -9.09
N ILE A 381 20.26 -24.73 -9.36
CA ILE A 381 20.23 -23.27 -9.50
C ILE A 381 19.43 -22.90 -10.75
N SER A 382 19.71 -23.56 -11.89
CA SER A 382 19.02 -23.29 -13.15
C SER A 382 17.50 -23.56 -13.04
N GLU A 383 17.10 -24.69 -12.46
CA GLU A 383 15.69 -25.06 -12.24
C GLU A 383 14.98 -24.06 -11.33
N TYR A 384 15.61 -23.67 -10.21
CA TYR A 384 15.04 -22.69 -9.30
C TYR A 384 14.89 -21.31 -9.96
N VAL A 385 15.90 -20.86 -10.71
CA VAL A 385 15.88 -19.58 -11.44
C VAL A 385 14.78 -19.58 -12.51
N ASN A 386 14.64 -20.67 -13.27
CA ASN A 386 13.58 -20.82 -14.26
C ASN A 386 12.20 -20.83 -13.62
N SER A 387 12.05 -21.47 -12.46
CA SER A 387 10.78 -21.49 -11.72
C SER A 387 10.34 -20.08 -11.27
N LEU A 388 11.28 -19.23 -10.83
CA LEU A 388 10.99 -17.84 -10.49
C LEU A 388 10.52 -17.06 -11.72
N LYS A 389 11.21 -17.24 -12.85
CA LYS A 389 10.88 -16.60 -14.12
C LYS A 389 9.47 -16.95 -14.58
N GLU A 390 9.13 -18.24 -14.60
CA GLU A 390 7.82 -18.73 -15.03
C GLU A 390 6.69 -18.25 -14.11
N THR A 391 6.89 -18.36 -12.79
CA THR A 391 5.85 -18.05 -11.79
C THR A 391 5.47 -16.56 -11.79
N ALA A 392 6.39 -15.65 -12.11
CA ALA A 392 6.19 -14.21 -11.98
C ALA A 392 5.04 -13.67 -12.84
N GLU A 393 4.84 -14.20 -14.05
CA GLU A 393 3.74 -13.81 -14.94
C GLU A 393 2.38 -14.20 -14.33
N TYR A 394 2.24 -15.44 -13.89
CA TYR A 394 1.00 -15.93 -13.29
C TYR A 394 0.71 -15.23 -11.96
N TRP A 395 1.74 -14.98 -11.15
CA TRP A 395 1.61 -14.17 -9.94
C TRP A 395 1.00 -12.80 -10.24
N TYR A 396 1.47 -12.12 -11.31
CA TYR A 396 0.92 -10.84 -11.76
C TYR A 396 -0.56 -10.95 -12.15
N TYR A 397 -0.95 -11.98 -12.90
CA TYR A 397 -2.34 -12.20 -13.32
C TYR A 397 -3.30 -12.42 -12.13
N THR A 398 -2.81 -12.88 -10.98
CA THR A 398 -3.66 -12.95 -9.78
C THR A 398 -4.08 -11.56 -9.26
N PHE A 399 -3.32 -10.50 -9.54
CA PHE A 399 -3.66 -9.12 -9.15
C PHE A 399 -4.37 -8.37 -10.28
N PHE A 400 -3.92 -8.58 -11.52
CA PHE A 400 -4.41 -7.87 -12.71
C PHE A 400 -4.92 -8.87 -13.76
N PRO A 401 -6.00 -9.61 -13.48
CA PRO A 401 -6.49 -10.65 -14.40
C PRO A 401 -6.92 -10.10 -15.76
N GLU A 402 -7.35 -8.84 -15.83
CA GLU A 402 -7.75 -8.18 -17.08
C GLU A 402 -6.62 -8.11 -18.11
N GLU A 403 -5.37 -8.02 -17.65
CA GLU A 403 -4.16 -7.93 -18.49
C GLU A 403 -3.61 -9.30 -18.94
N SER A 404 -4.29 -10.40 -18.57
CA SER A 404 -3.96 -11.74 -19.03
C SER A 404 -4.53 -12.02 -20.41
N ASP A 405 -3.72 -12.54 -21.31
CA ASP A 405 -4.16 -13.04 -22.61
C ASP A 405 -4.57 -14.52 -22.58
N THR A 406 -4.24 -15.24 -21.49
CA THR A 406 -4.45 -16.69 -21.34
C THR A 406 -5.74 -17.05 -20.60
N LEU A 407 -6.22 -16.18 -19.72
CA LEU A 407 -7.43 -16.39 -18.93
C LEU A 407 -8.69 -16.05 -19.72
N THR A 408 -9.74 -16.88 -19.60
CA THR A 408 -11.06 -16.60 -20.16
C THR A 408 -11.74 -15.42 -19.45
N PRO A 409 -12.73 -14.75 -20.08
CA PRO A 409 -13.46 -13.65 -19.45
C PRO A 409 -14.09 -14.02 -18.09
N ASP A 410 -14.60 -15.24 -17.95
CA ASP A 410 -15.23 -15.70 -16.70
C ASP A 410 -14.19 -15.90 -15.60
N GLU A 411 -13.02 -16.45 -15.91
CA GLU A 411 -11.91 -16.57 -14.95
C GLU A 411 -11.44 -15.21 -14.46
N LYS A 412 -11.38 -14.22 -15.36
CA LYS A 412 -11.00 -12.84 -15.00
C LYS A 412 -11.98 -12.24 -13.99
N ILE A 413 -13.29 -12.45 -14.21
CA ILE A 413 -14.35 -12.03 -13.28
C ILE A 413 -14.17 -12.70 -11.91
N TRP A 414 -13.87 -14.00 -11.88
CA TRP A 414 -13.69 -14.76 -10.64
C TRP A 414 -12.43 -14.38 -9.86
N ILE A 415 -11.28 -14.21 -10.52
CA ILE A 415 -10.08 -13.69 -9.86
C ILE A 415 -10.32 -12.26 -9.35
N GLY A 416 -11.04 -11.45 -10.14
CA GLY A 416 -11.52 -10.14 -9.73
C GLY A 416 -12.34 -10.21 -8.43
N ARG A 417 -13.27 -11.16 -8.30
CA ARG A 417 -14.03 -11.41 -7.06
C ARG A 417 -13.12 -11.76 -5.89
N LEU A 418 -12.17 -12.66 -6.08
CA LEU A 418 -11.20 -13.04 -5.04
C LEU A 418 -10.35 -11.84 -4.58
N ASN A 419 -9.99 -10.95 -5.49
CA ASN A 419 -9.30 -9.70 -5.15
C ASN A 419 -10.19 -8.74 -4.34
N ARG A 420 -11.49 -8.66 -4.64
CA ARG A 420 -12.46 -7.83 -3.89
C ARG A 420 -12.74 -8.34 -2.49
N ILE A 421 -13.02 -9.64 -2.36
CA ILE A 421 -13.31 -10.24 -1.05
C ILE A 421 -12.06 -10.27 -0.17
N GLY A 422 -10.86 -10.33 -0.77
CA GLY A 422 -9.58 -10.40 -0.09
C GLY A 422 -9.10 -11.84 0.08
N ILE A 423 -8.38 -12.33 -0.93
CA ILE A 423 -7.87 -13.70 -1.06
C ILE A 423 -6.83 -14.13 0.00
N GLY A 424 -6.11 -13.19 0.62
CA GLY A 424 -5.16 -13.47 1.70
C GLY A 424 -4.15 -14.58 1.35
N TYR A 425 -4.05 -15.59 2.23
CA TYR A 425 -3.10 -16.70 2.08
C TYR A 425 -3.43 -17.69 0.94
N PHE A 426 -4.57 -17.56 0.27
CA PHE A 426 -4.93 -18.41 -0.88
C PHE A 426 -4.26 -17.97 -2.18
N ARG A 427 -3.63 -16.79 -2.23
CA ARG A 427 -2.96 -16.29 -3.44
C ARG A 427 -1.91 -17.22 -4.06
N PRO A 428 -1.00 -17.89 -3.31
CA PRO A 428 -0.08 -18.87 -3.89
C PRO A 428 -0.85 -20.05 -4.51
N LEU A 429 -1.91 -20.54 -3.85
CA LEU A 429 -2.71 -21.63 -4.40
C LEU A 429 -3.45 -21.22 -5.68
N VAL A 430 -3.97 -19.99 -5.75
CA VAL A 430 -4.56 -19.44 -6.98
C VAL A 430 -3.51 -19.26 -8.08
N THR A 431 -2.29 -18.86 -7.73
CA THR A 431 -1.17 -18.77 -8.68
C THR A 431 -0.86 -20.15 -9.26
N ALA A 432 -0.66 -21.15 -8.40
CA ALA A 432 -0.43 -22.53 -8.83
C ALA A 432 -1.59 -23.07 -9.68
N ALA A 433 -2.84 -22.72 -9.36
CA ALA A 433 -4.01 -23.16 -10.10
C ALA A 433 -4.10 -22.60 -11.54
N ILE A 434 -3.60 -21.39 -11.81
CA ILE A 434 -3.61 -20.79 -13.16
C ILE A 434 -2.34 -21.08 -13.96
N MET A 435 -1.31 -21.65 -13.32
CA MET A 435 -0.10 -22.07 -14.01
C MET A 435 -0.37 -23.30 -14.90
N PRO A 436 0.31 -23.43 -16.05
CA PRO A 436 0.18 -24.58 -16.94
C PRO A 436 0.49 -25.92 -16.27
N SER A 437 1.37 -25.92 -15.27
CA SER A 437 1.74 -27.10 -14.47
C SER A 437 0.55 -27.76 -13.78
N SER A 438 -0.49 -27.00 -13.43
CA SER A 438 -1.71 -27.53 -12.81
C SER A 438 -2.51 -28.46 -13.72
N LYS A 439 -2.33 -28.33 -15.05
CA LYS A 439 -3.12 -29.02 -16.09
C LYS A 439 -4.64 -28.87 -15.94
N ALA A 440 -5.10 -27.88 -15.17
CA ALA A 440 -6.51 -27.64 -14.92
C ALA A 440 -7.18 -26.98 -16.13
N THR A 441 -8.45 -27.30 -16.35
CA THR A 441 -9.33 -26.63 -17.31
C THR A 441 -9.87 -25.32 -16.76
N ALA A 442 -10.42 -24.45 -17.62
CA ALA A 442 -11.04 -23.20 -17.18
C ALA A 442 -12.22 -23.46 -16.21
N ASP A 443 -13.02 -24.49 -16.47
CA ASP A 443 -14.17 -24.86 -15.62
C ASP A 443 -13.73 -25.34 -14.23
N GLU A 444 -12.67 -26.17 -14.16
CA GLU A 444 -12.10 -26.61 -12.87
C GLU A 444 -11.54 -25.42 -12.09
N ARG A 445 -10.88 -24.47 -12.75
CA ARG A 445 -10.38 -23.24 -12.11
C ARG A 445 -11.50 -22.37 -11.59
N ILE A 446 -12.58 -22.20 -12.35
CA ILE A 446 -13.77 -21.45 -11.93
C ILE A 446 -14.43 -22.12 -10.71
N ALA A 447 -14.61 -23.44 -10.73
CA ALA A 447 -15.17 -24.19 -9.60
C ALA A 447 -14.30 -24.03 -8.34
N PHE A 448 -12.98 -24.10 -8.50
CA PHE A 448 -12.02 -23.83 -7.44
C PHE A 448 -12.12 -22.40 -6.89
N PHE A 449 -12.15 -21.37 -7.75
CA PHE A 449 -12.28 -19.98 -7.31
C PHE A 449 -13.59 -19.74 -6.54
N SER A 450 -14.68 -20.34 -6.99
CA SER A 450 -15.97 -20.30 -6.28
C SER A 450 -15.88 -20.96 -4.91
N ALA A 451 -15.21 -22.11 -4.78
CA ALA A 451 -15.02 -22.78 -3.50
C ALA A 451 -14.14 -21.97 -2.54
N VAL A 452 -13.08 -21.31 -3.04
CA VAL A 452 -12.24 -20.38 -2.26
C VAL A 452 -13.06 -19.18 -1.78
N GLU A 453 -13.85 -18.55 -2.66
CA GLU A 453 -14.70 -17.42 -2.28
C GLU A 453 -15.70 -17.84 -1.19
N ARG A 454 -16.38 -18.98 -1.37
CA ARG A 454 -17.32 -19.56 -0.40
C ARG A 454 -16.67 -19.74 0.97
N PHE A 455 -15.50 -20.37 1.00
CA PHE A 455 -14.75 -20.57 2.24
C PHE A 455 -14.39 -19.24 2.91
N ILE A 456 -13.87 -18.27 2.14
CA ILE A 456 -13.49 -16.94 2.67
C ILE A 456 -14.72 -16.21 3.22
N PHE A 457 -15.82 -16.22 2.48
CA PHE A 457 -17.04 -15.55 2.90
C PHE A 457 -17.58 -16.15 4.19
N LEU A 458 -17.74 -17.48 4.23
CA LEU A 458 -18.27 -18.20 5.39
C LEU A 458 -17.38 -18.05 6.62
N CYS A 459 -16.10 -18.41 6.52
CA CYS A 459 -15.21 -18.45 7.67
C CYS A 459 -14.77 -17.05 8.11
N PHE A 460 -14.48 -16.11 7.20
CA PHE A 460 -13.87 -14.83 7.56
C PHE A 460 -14.83 -13.64 7.53
N ARG A 461 -15.74 -13.56 6.57
CA ARG A 461 -16.65 -12.40 6.41
C ARG A 461 -17.92 -12.55 7.27
N LEU A 462 -18.42 -13.78 7.38
CA LEU A 462 -19.62 -14.13 8.15
C LEU A 462 -19.25 -14.53 9.59
N ALA A 463 -18.43 -15.56 9.77
CA ALA A 463 -18.06 -16.08 11.10
C ALA A 463 -16.94 -15.30 11.80
N SER A 464 -16.09 -14.59 11.04
CA SER A 464 -14.89 -13.90 11.56
C SER A 464 -13.93 -14.81 12.33
N PHE A 465 -13.67 -16.01 11.80
CA PHE A 465 -12.60 -16.89 12.25
C PHE A 465 -11.24 -16.20 12.20
N GLN A 466 -10.26 -16.75 12.93
CA GLN A 466 -8.90 -16.23 12.90
C GLN A 466 -8.34 -16.24 11.48
N SER A 467 -7.64 -15.17 11.08
CA SER A 467 -7.19 -14.98 9.69
C SER A 467 -6.19 -16.03 9.20
N SER A 468 -5.62 -16.85 10.10
CA SER A 468 -4.72 -17.97 9.80
C SER A 468 -5.40 -19.33 9.83
N TYR A 469 -6.72 -19.40 10.05
CA TYR A 469 -7.45 -20.66 10.09
C TYR A 469 -7.22 -21.46 8.81
N ALA A 470 -6.79 -22.71 8.94
CA ALA A 470 -6.43 -23.62 7.84
C ALA A 470 -5.31 -23.16 6.89
N SER A 471 -4.59 -22.06 7.17
CA SER A 471 -3.61 -21.50 6.22
C SER A 471 -2.49 -22.49 5.84
N SER A 472 -1.97 -23.25 6.81
CA SER A 472 -0.91 -24.24 6.55
C SER A 472 -1.34 -25.36 5.61
N VAL A 473 -2.62 -25.76 5.67
CA VAL A 473 -3.15 -26.81 4.79
C VAL A 473 -3.13 -26.32 3.36
N TYR A 474 -3.61 -25.09 3.12
CA TYR A 474 -3.67 -24.53 1.78
C TYR A 474 -2.32 -24.08 1.22
N TYR A 475 -1.35 -23.74 2.08
CA TYR A 475 0.04 -23.56 1.65
C TYR A 475 0.67 -24.89 1.20
N SER A 476 0.45 -25.98 1.94
CA SER A 476 0.92 -27.32 1.52
C SER A 476 0.28 -27.74 0.20
N LYS A 477 -1.03 -27.52 0.05
CA LYS A 477 -1.77 -27.79 -1.18
C LYS A 477 -1.28 -26.97 -2.38
N ALA A 478 -0.83 -25.72 -2.15
CA ALA A 478 -0.28 -24.90 -3.21
C ALA A 478 0.99 -25.54 -3.81
N LYS A 479 1.86 -26.08 -2.96
CA LYS A 479 3.03 -26.88 -3.38
C LYS A 479 2.59 -28.15 -4.12
N SER A 480 1.70 -28.95 -3.56
CA SER A 480 1.30 -30.21 -4.21
C SER A 480 0.60 -29.99 -5.57
N ILE A 481 -0.11 -28.88 -5.77
CA ILE A 481 -0.63 -28.50 -7.10
C ILE A 481 0.50 -28.06 -8.03
N TYR A 482 1.43 -27.26 -7.51
CA TYR A 482 2.59 -26.78 -8.27
C TYR A 482 3.46 -27.94 -8.77
N ASP A 483 3.72 -28.95 -7.93
CA ASP A 483 4.47 -30.16 -8.23
C ASP A 483 3.67 -31.18 -9.06
N GLY A 484 2.36 -30.97 -9.22
CA GLY A 484 1.47 -31.88 -9.94
C GLY A 484 1.14 -33.18 -9.20
N GLU A 485 1.36 -33.24 -7.88
CA GLU A 485 1.06 -34.38 -7.00
C GLU A 485 -0.46 -34.60 -6.82
N ILE A 486 -1.23 -33.51 -6.81
CA ILE A 486 -2.69 -33.53 -6.64
C ILE A 486 -3.38 -32.73 -7.74
N THR A 487 -4.67 -33.00 -7.93
CA THR A 487 -5.49 -32.27 -8.91
C THR A 487 -6.21 -31.09 -8.24
N LEU A 488 -6.52 -30.05 -9.04
CA LEU A 488 -7.27 -28.90 -8.56
C LEU A 488 -8.69 -29.27 -8.09
N GLN A 489 -9.29 -30.28 -8.70
CA GLN A 489 -10.60 -30.81 -8.29
C GLN A 489 -10.56 -31.36 -6.85
N SER A 490 -9.53 -32.12 -6.48
CA SER A 490 -9.40 -32.65 -5.12
C SER A 490 -9.35 -31.53 -4.06
N VAL A 491 -8.67 -30.43 -4.36
CA VAL A 491 -8.60 -29.26 -3.47
C VAL A 491 -9.96 -28.56 -3.36
N THR A 492 -10.69 -28.48 -4.48
CA THR A 492 -12.04 -27.92 -4.55
C THR A 492 -13.03 -28.71 -3.69
N ASP A 493 -12.97 -30.04 -3.76
CA ASP A 493 -13.83 -30.93 -2.97
C ASP A 493 -13.53 -30.78 -1.47
N GLU A 494 -12.25 -30.70 -1.08
CA GLU A 494 -11.86 -30.46 0.33
C GLU A 494 -12.31 -29.09 0.85
N LEU A 495 -12.21 -28.04 0.02
CA LEU A 495 -12.71 -26.70 0.37
C LEU A 495 -14.22 -26.70 0.61
N ASN A 496 -14.97 -27.42 -0.22
CA ASN A 496 -16.42 -27.54 -0.06
C ASN A 496 -16.79 -28.35 1.19
N ASP A 497 -16.20 -29.53 1.39
CA ASP A 497 -16.44 -30.36 2.58
C ASP A 497 -16.10 -29.61 3.88
N ARG A 498 -14.98 -28.88 3.91
CA ARG A 498 -14.62 -28.05 5.06
C ARG A 498 -15.59 -26.89 5.27
N SER A 499 -16.07 -26.26 4.19
CA SER A 499 -17.08 -25.21 4.27
C SER A 499 -18.41 -25.75 4.80
N ASP A 500 -18.83 -26.93 4.35
CA ASP A 500 -20.05 -27.59 4.83
C ASP A 500 -19.97 -27.91 6.33
N LYS A 501 -18.85 -28.46 6.79
CA LYS A 501 -18.59 -28.74 8.21
C LYS A 501 -18.61 -27.46 9.07
N ASN A 502 -18.11 -26.35 8.54
CA ASN A 502 -18.06 -25.08 9.25
C ASN A 502 -19.37 -24.29 9.18
N ASN A 503 -20.34 -24.67 8.34
CA ASN A 503 -21.54 -23.87 8.07
C ASN A 503 -22.33 -23.54 9.35
N ASN A 504 -22.61 -24.54 10.18
CA ASN A 504 -23.41 -24.35 11.39
C ASN A 504 -22.70 -23.43 12.39
N GLU A 505 -21.42 -23.68 12.68
CA GLU A 505 -20.63 -22.83 13.57
C GLU A 505 -20.52 -21.39 13.05
N ALA A 506 -20.35 -21.23 11.73
CA ALA A 506 -20.27 -19.92 11.10
C ALA A 506 -21.56 -19.12 11.29
N VAL A 507 -22.72 -19.75 11.06
CA VAL A 507 -24.03 -19.13 11.22
C VAL A 507 -24.29 -18.74 12.68
N LEU A 508 -23.98 -19.63 13.64
CA LEU A 508 -24.11 -19.32 15.07
C LEU A 508 -23.25 -18.13 15.49
N ASN A 509 -22.00 -18.08 15.02
CA ASN A 509 -21.11 -16.96 15.27
C ASN A 509 -21.63 -15.66 14.64
N PHE A 510 -22.20 -15.75 13.43
CA PHE A 510 -22.80 -14.60 12.77
C PHE A 510 -24.01 -14.06 13.55
N ILE A 511 -24.93 -14.93 13.98
CA ILE A 511 -26.08 -14.56 14.83
C ILE A 511 -25.60 -13.87 16.11
N ALA A 512 -24.66 -14.47 16.83
CA ALA A 512 -24.15 -13.91 18.08
C ALA A 512 -23.49 -12.53 17.89
N ARG A 513 -22.80 -12.32 16.77
CA ARG A 513 -22.21 -11.01 16.43
C ARG A 513 -23.28 -10.02 15.99
N ASN A 514 -24.28 -10.46 15.25
CA ASN A 514 -25.38 -9.62 14.81
C ASN A 514 -26.16 -9.09 16.02
N ASN A 515 -26.46 -9.95 17.00
CA ASN A 515 -27.06 -9.56 18.27
C ASN A 515 -26.28 -8.41 18.95
N ARG A 516 -24.93 -8.47 18.94
CA ARG A 516 -24.10 -7.40 19.50
C ARG A 516 -24.22 -6.09 18.71
N ARG A 517 -24.33 -6.14 17.38
CA ARG A 517 -24.50 -4.94 16.53
C ARG A 517 -25.87 -4.30 16.72
N PHE A 518 -26.92 -5.11 16.88
CA PHE A 518 -28.25 -4.58 17.20
C PHE A 518 -28.30 -4.01 18.61
N ASN A 519 -27.57 -4.59 19.57
CA ASN A 519 -27.44 -4.02 20.92
C ASN A 519 -26.65 -2.70 20.94
N SER A 520 -25.68 -2.46 20.05
CA SER A 520 -25.07 -1.13 19.89
C SER A 520 -26.00 -0.15 19.15
N GLY A 521 -26.95 -0.71 18.38
CA GLY A 521 -27.99 0.02 17.66
C GLY A 521 -27.63 0.40 16.23
N ASP A 522 -26.53 -0.13 15.71
CA ASP A 522 -26.12 0.08 14.31
C ASP A 522 -26.62 -1.06 13.39
N GLY A 523 -26.95 -2.24 13.96
CA GLY A 523 -27.46 -3.38 13.21
C GLY A 523 -26.52 -3.83 12.08
N PHE A 524 -27.08 -4.11 10.90
CA PHE A 524 -26.31 -4.50 9.72
C PHE A 524 -25.45 -3.37 9.15
N TYR A 525 -25.72 -2.10 9.48
CA TYR A 525 -24.88 -0.99 9.02
C TYR A 525 -23.44 -1.09 9.55
N ALA A 526 -23.26 -1.62 10.76
CA ALA A 526 -21.94 -1.93 11.34
C ALA A 526 -21.32 -3.25 10.83
N TRP A 527 -21.96 -3.96 9.90
CA TRP A 527 -21.37 -5.15 9.31
C TRP A 527 -20.29 -4.75 8.30
N ARG A 528 -19.02 -4.98 8.67
CA ARG A 528 -17.83 -4.69 7.86
C ARG A 528 -17.96 -5.11 6.39
N ASP A 529 -18.56 -6.26 6.14
CA ASP A 529 -18.62 -6.87 4.80
C ASP A 529 -19.96 -6.62 4.08
N LEU A 530 -20.83 -5.76 4.64
CA LEU A 530 -22.10 -5.35 4.03
C LEU A 530 -21.89 -4.80 2.61
N LYS A 531 -20.87 -3.97 2.40
CA LYS A 531 -20.56 -3.39 1.08
C LYS A 531 -20.25 -4.46 0.04
N TYR A 532 -19.51 -5.50 0.42
CA TYR A 532 -19.19 -6.61 -0.47
C TYR A 532 -20.46 -7.40 -0.83
N MET A 533 -21.29 -7.70 0.17
CA MET A 533 -22.56 -8.41 -0.04
C MET A 533 -23.50 -7.63 -0.95
N LEU A 534 -23.72 -6.33 -0.69
CA LEU A 534 -24.58 -5.47 -1.50
C LEU A 534 -24.06 -5.30 -2.93
N TYR A 535 -22.74 -5.25 -3.12
CA TYR A 535 -22.16 -5.20 -4.46
C TYR A 535 -22.39 -6.50 -5.24
N GLU A 536 -22.19 -7.67 -4.62
CA GLU A 536 -22.44 -8.95 -5.30
C GLU A 536 -23.94 -9.13 -5.59
N TYR A 537 -24.83 -8.59 -4.76
CA TYR A 537 -26.26 -8.52 -5.05
C TYR A 537 -26.55 -7.64 -6.28
N GLU A 538 -26.04 -6.41 -6.30
CA GLU A 538 -26.15 -5.51 -7.46
C GLU A 538 -25.56 -6.14 -8.74
N PHE A 539 -24.43 -6.84 -8.62
CA PHE A 539 -23.81 -7.56 -9.73
C PHE A 539 -24.71 -8.68 -10.26
N SER A 540 -25.42 -9.40 -9.38
CA SER A 540 -26.37 -10.43 -9.77
C SER A 540 -27.57 -9.86 -10.53
N LEU A 541 -28.11 -8.71 -10.09
CA LEU A 541 -29.17 -8.00 -10.80
C LEU A 541 -28.69 -7.50 -12.18
N GLY A 542 -27.45 -7.01 -12.25
CA GLY A 542 -26.82 -6.58 -13.50
C GLY A 542 -26.66 -7.72 -14.51
N GLN A 543 -26.35 -8.93 -14.05
CA GLN A 543 -26.32 -10.12 -14.93
C GLN A 543 -27.71 -10.49 -15.45
N GLN A 544 -28.73 -10.48 -14.59
CA GLN A 544 -30.11 -10.74 -15.00
C GLN A 544 -30.58 -9.73 -16.05
N CYS A 545 -30.20 -8.47 -15.89
CA CYS A 545 -30.54 -7.38 -16.81
C CYS A 545 -29.58 -7.24 -18.01
N LYS A 546 -28.51 -8.05 -18.07
CA LYS A 546 -27.42 -7.97 -19.08
C LYS A 546 -26.79 -6.58 -19.23
N LEU A 547 -26.74 -5.82 -18.14
CA LEU A 547 -26.17 -4.47 -18.11
C LEU A 547 -25.57 -4.24 -16.73
N GLN A 548 -24.25 -4.06 -16.61
CA GLN A 548 -23.65 -3.66 -15.35
C GLN A 548 -23.66 -2.13 -15.23
N LYS A 549 -24.31 -1.61 -14.19
CA LYS A 549 -24.39 -0.16 -13.94
C LYS A 549 -23.39 0.37 -12.92
N VAL A 550 -22.82 -0.52 -12.10
CA VAL A 550 -22.01 -0.13 -10.94
C VAL A 550 -20.68 -0.89 -10.95
N ASP A 551 -19.59 -0.16 -10.77
CA ASP A 551 -18.22 -0.69 -10.64
C ASP A 551 -17.82 -0.80 -9.16
N TRP A 552 -17.08 -1.86 -8.81
CA TRP A 552 -16.58 -2.06 -7.45
C TRP A 552 -15.69 -0.93 -6.93
N ARG A 553 -14.94 -0.25 -7.80
CA ARG A 553 -14.04 0.86 -7.42
C ARG A 553 -14.78 1.90 -6.60
N LEU A 554 -16.03 2.19 -6.97
CA LEU A 554 -16.91 3.14 -6.29
C LEU A 554 -17.18 2.78 -4.81
N PHE A 555 -17.05 1.51 -4.40
CA PHE A 555 -17.22 1.07 -3.02
C PHE A 555 -15.97 1.20 -2.14
N THR A 556 -14.78 1.33 -2.76
CA THR A 556 -13.47 1.18 -2.08
C THR A 556 -12.56 2.40 -2.18
N THR A 557 -12.72 3.27 -3.18
CA THR A 557 -11.81 4.40 -3.42
C THR A 557 -12.16 5.65 -2.61
N VAL A 558 -11.15 6.48 -2.38
CA VAL A 558 -11.30 7.90 -1.99
C VAL A 558 -11.62 8.70 -3.27
N GLU A 559 -12.69 8.32 -3.96
CA GLU A 559 -13.22 9.09 -5.09
C GLU A 559 -14.06 10.26 -4.60
N LYS A 560 -14.22 11.30 -5.46
CA LYS A 560 -15.05 12.47 -5.14
C LYS A 560 -16.50 12.10 -4.81
N ASP A 561 -17.01 11.00 -5.36
CA ASP A 561 -18.35 10.47 -5.10
C ASP A 561 -18.34 8.94 -4.88
N LYS A 562 -17.86 8.52 -3.70
CA LYS A 562 -17.88 7.10 -3.29
C LYS A 562 -19.30 6.60 -3.02
N PHE A 563 -19.52 5.30 -3.09
CA PHE A 563 -20.76 4.67 -2.61
C PHE A 563 -20.83 4.69 -1.08
N SER A 564 -21.93 5.24 -0.61
CA SER A 564 -22.40 5.22 0.77
C SER A 564 -23.50 4.16 0.92
N ILE A 565 -23.88 3.88 2.17
CA ILE A 565 -25.05 3.05 2.46
C ILE A 565 -26.20 3.98 2.83
N GLU A 566 -27.22 4.00 1.98
CA GLU A 566 -28.47 4.70 2.21
C GLU A 566 -29.35 3.93 3.18
N HIS A 567 -30.04 4.68 4.04
CA HIS A 567 -31.10 4.18 4.90
C HIS A 567 -32.43 4.62 4.29
N ILE A 568 -33.17 3.69 3.68
CA ILE A 568 -34.41 4.02 2.96
C ILE A 568 -35.40 4.68 3.94
N PHE A 569 -35.72 3.98 5.03
CA PHE A 569 -36.25 4.58 6.27
C PHE A 569 -35.10 5.31 6.99
N PRO A 570 -35.14 6.65 7.09
CA PRO A 570 -34.01 7.44 7.55
C PRO A 570 -33.75 7.29 9.05
N GLN A 571 -32.50 7.50 9.47
CA GLN A 571 -32.11 7.51 10.89
C GLN A 571 -32.80 8.61 11.70
N THR A 572 -33.21 9.71 11.06
CA THR A 572 -33.92 10.83 11.70
C THR A 572 -35.24 11.12 10.97
N PRO A 573 -36.30 10.30 11.19
CA PRO A 573 -37.58 10.40 10.49
C PRO A 573 -38.39 11.61 10.99
N THR A 574 -38.02 12.79 10.48
CA THR A 574 -38.63 14.08 10.86
C THR A 574 -39.85 14.43 10.02
N VAL A 575 -39.92 13.92 8.79
CA VAL A 575 -41.05 14.12 7.87
C VAL A 575 -42.29 13.34 8.32
N TRP A 576 -43.46 13.95 8.17
CA TRP A 576 -44.77 13.36 8.54
C TRP A 576 -44.95 11.93 8.08
N TYR A 577 -44.70 11.69 6.79
CA TYR A 577 -44.84 10.38 6.15
C TYR A 577 -44.14 9.28 6.95
N TRP A 578 -42.86 9.45 7.31
CA TRP A 578 -42.11 8.46 8.09
C TRP A 578 -42.64 8.30 9.52
N ARG A 579 -43.08 9.38 10.15
CA ARG A 579 -43.67 9.33 11.50
C ARG A 579 -45.00 8.59 11.51
N ASN A 580 -45.83 8.84 10.49
CA ASN A 580 -47.13 8.20 10.33
C ASN A 580 -46.96 6.73 9.96
N GLN A 581 -46.09 6.40 9.00
CA GLN A 581 -45.90 5.02 8.52
C GLN A 581 -45.39 4.06 9.61
N PHE A 582 -44.58 4.59 10.55
CA PHE A 582 -43.97 3.82 11.65
C PHE A 582 -44.51 4.21 13.03
N ARG A 583 -45.73 4.77 13.12
CA ARG A 583 -46.34 5.30 14.35
C ARG A 583 -46.59 4.25 15.45
N GLN A 584 -46.72 2.98 15.06
CA GLN A 584 -46.93 1.82 15.94
C GLN A 584 -45.67 1.34 16.65
N PHE A 585 -44.50 1.90 16.32
CA PHE A 585 -43.20 1.47 16.85
C PHE A 585 -42.58 2.51 17.78
N ASN A 586 -41.97 2.01 18.85
CA ASN A 586 -41.17 2.85 19.76
C ASN A 586 -39.80 3.18 19.17
N ASP A 587 -39.04 4.06 19.83
CA ASP A 587 -37.74 4.53 19.31
C ASP A 587 -36.69 3.41 19.19
N ALA A 588 -36.73 2.40 20.08
CA ALA A 588 -35.81 1.26 20.01
C ALA A 588 -36.15 0.36 18.82
N GLU A 589 -37.42 0.07 18.58
CA GLU A 589 -37.91 -0.70 17.43
C GLU A 589 -37.63 0.03 16.10
N LYS A 590 -37.84 1.35 16.05
CA LYS A 590 -37.46 2.19 14.91
C LYS A 590 -35.96 2.12 14.65
N LYS A 591 -35.12 2.19 15.69
CA LYS A 591 -33.67 2.03 15.55
C LYS A 591 -33.31 0.67 14.96
N THR A 592 -33.94 -0.42 15.44
CA THR A 592 -33.79 -1.76 14.87
C THR A 592 -34.19 -1.82 13.39
N LEU A 593 -35.32 -1.24 13.01
CA LEU A 593 -35.76 -1.16 11.60
C LEU A 593 -34.76 -0.38 10.73
N THR A 594 -34.23 0.74 11.22
CA THR A 594 -33.25 1.54 10.46
C THR A 594 -31.99 0.73 10.14
N GLY A 595 -31.49 -0.04 11.12
CA GLY A 595 -30.30 -0.88 10.99
C GLY A 595 -30.56 -2.28 10.40
N SER A 596 -31.79 -2.61 10.01
CA SER A 596 -32.11 -3.91 9.44
C SER A 596 -31.66 -4.03 7.98
N LEU A 597 -31.30 -5.25 7.57
CA LEU A 597 -30.69 -5.51 6.27
C LEU A 597 -31.53 -5.01 5.08
N GLY A 598 -32.85 -5.23 5.16
CA GLY A 598 -33.77 -4.82 4.10
C GLY A 598 -33.88 -3.30 3.93
N ASN A 599 -33.48 -2.50 4.92
CA ASN A 599 -33.51 -1.04 4.86
C ASN A 599 -32.24 -0.42 4.25
N LEU A 600 -31.20 -1.21 4.00
CA LEU A 600 -29.89 -0.73 3.56
C LEU A 600 -29.72 -0.90 2.04
N LEU A 601 -29.26 0.17 1.40
CA LEU A 601 -29.14 0.24 -0.06
C LEU A 601 -27.81 0.93 -0.47
N PRO A 602 -27.04 0.39 -1.43
CA PRO A 602 -25.84 1.07 -1.91
C PRO A 602 -26.21 2.26 -2.80
N LEU A 603 -25.71 3.46 -2.48
CA LEU A 603 -26.03 4.69 -3.20
C LEU A 603 -24.81 5.62 -3.28
N SER A 604 -24.63 6.35 -4.38
CA SER A 604 -23.54 7.34 -4.45
C SER A 604 -23.73 8.41 -3.36
N GLN A 605 -22.63 8.86 -2.76
CA GLN A 605 -22.65 9.76 -1.61
C GLN A 605 -23.33 11.10 -1.93
N SER A 606 -23.12 11.63 -3.14
CA SER A 606 -23.74 12.86 -3.61
C SER A 606 -25.26 12.73 -3.68
N ILE A 607 -25.76 11.62 -4.21
CA ILE A 607 -27.20 11.36 -4.32
C ILE A 607 -27.79 11.10 -2.94
N ASN A 608 -27.14 10.27 -2.11
CA ASN A 608 -27.58 10.04 -0.72
C ASN A 608 -27.75 11.37 0.04
N SER A 609 -26.74 12.23 -0.02
CA SER A 609 -26.78 13.55 0.64
C SER A 609 -27.92 14.45 0.10
N SER A 610 -28.29 14.29 -1.17
CA SER A 610 -29.35 15.08 -1.82
C SER A 610 -30.78 14.61 -1.50
N LEU A 611 -30.94 13.33 -1.13
CA LEU A 611 -32.24 12.73 -0.79
C LEU A 611 -32.68 13.04 0.64
N GLN A 612 -31.75 13.33 1.55
CA GLN A 612 -32.01 13.71 2.94
C GLN A 612 -33.04 12.77 3.62
N ASN A 613 -33.98 13.33 4.38
CA ASN A 613 -35.05 12.60 5.08
C ASN A 613 -36.37 12.64 4.31
N ASP A 614 -36.34 12.92 3.00
CA ASP A 614 -37.53 13.00 2.14
C ASP A 614 -38.40 11.75 2.27
N CYS A 615 -39.71 11.90 2.02
CA CYS A 615 -40.61 10.75 1.97
C CYS A 615 -40.21 9.77 0.87
N PHE A 616 -40.66 8.52 0.96
CA PHE A 616 -40.27 7.48 0.01
C PHE A 616 -40.59 7.86 -1.44
N ASP A 617 -41.78 8.42 -1.68
CA ASP A 617 -42.21 8.88 -3.00
C ASP A 617 -41.25 9.93 -3.62
N ASP A 618 -40.79 10.87 -2.81
CA ASP A 618 -39.83 11.89 -3.23
C ASP A 618 -38.41 11.34 -3.49
N LYS A 619 -38.03 10.26 -2.79
CA LYS A 619 -36.76 9.56 -3.02
C LYS A 619 -36.80 8.72 -4.30
N LYS A 620 -37.98 8.22 -4.69
CA LYS A 620 -38.18 7.43 -5.92
C LYS A 620 -37.99 8.27 -7.18
N HIS A 621 -38.62 9.44 -7.23
CA HIS A 621 -38.73 10.24 -8.44
C HIS A 621 -37.59 11.25 -8.61
N SER A 622 -37.07 11.34 -9.85
CA SER A 622 -36.09 12.37 -10.19
C SER A 622 -36.72 13.76 -10.21
N LYS A 623 -36.02 14.74 -9.62
CA LYS A 623 -36.35 16.17 -9.65
C LYS A 623 -35.27 16.94 -10.43
N PRO A 624 -35.52 18.15 -10.96
CA PRO A 624 -34.48 18.93 -11.63
C PRO A 624 -33.24 19.13 -10.74
N GLY A 625 -32.08 18.63 -11.19
CA GLY A 625 -30.83 18.68 -10.41
C GLY A 625 -30.66 17.57 -9.36
N ARG A 626 -31.61 16.62 -9.24
CA ARG A 626 -31.56 15.50 -8.29
C ARG A 626 -32.10 14.20 -8.90
N ARG A 627 -31.26 13.16 -8.93
CA ARG A 627 -31.65 11.82 -9.42
C ARG A 627 -32.34 11.02 -8.30
N GLY A 628 -33.51 10.45 -8.58
CA GLY A 628 -34.20 9.49 -7.70
C GLY A 628 -33.85 8.03 -8.00
N TYR A 629 -34.36 7.11 -7.18
CA TYR A 629 -34.07 5.67 -7.29
C TYR A 629 -34.45 5.05 -8.64
N GLU A 630 -35.48 5.55 -9.32
CA GLU A 630 -35.95 5.01 -10.61
C GLU A 630 -34.90 5.11 -11.74
N ASN A 631 -33.94 6.03 -11.62
CA ASN A 631 -32.82 6.20 -12.55
C ASN A 631 -31.51 5.66 -11.94
N GLY A 632 -31.70 4.65 -11.09
CA GLY A 632 -30.78 4.03 -10.16
C GLY A 632 -29.69 3.12 -10.68
N SER A 633 -28.88 2.63 -9.74
CA SER A 633 -28.40 1.24 -9.77
C SER A 633 -29.58 0.25 -9.86
N HIS A 634 -29.33 -1.02 -10.15
CA HIS A 634 -30.41 -2.00 -10.28
C HIS A 634 -31.16 -2.22 -8.96
N SER A 635 -30.43 -2.22 -7.85
CA SER A 635 -31.00 -2.31 -6.51
C SER A 635 -31.90 -1.11 -6.18
N GLU A 636 -31.50 0.11 -6.58
CA GLU A 636 -32.33 1.31 -6.46
C GLU A 636 -33.61 1.19 -7.30
N ILE A 637 -33.49 0.71 -8.54
CA ILE A 637 -34.64 0.54 -9.43
C ILE A 637 -35.60 -0.52 -8.91
N GLU A 638 -35.10 -1.60 -8.33
CA GLU A 638 -35.91 -2.61 -7.67
C GLU A 638 -36.73 -2.00 -6.54
N VAL A 639 -36.10 -1.26 -5.63
CA VAL A 639 -36.78 -0.56 -4.52
C VAL A 639 -37.79 0.47 -5.05
N SER A 640 -37.48 1.17 -6.15
CA SER A 640 -38.37 2.19 -6.72
C SER A 640 -39.70 1.67 -7.25
N LYS A 641 -39.84 0.35 -7.43
CA LYS A 641 -41.09 -0.27 -7.90
C LYS A 641 -42.14 -0.38 -6.79
N GLU A 642 -41.72 -0.33 -5.53
CA GLU A 642 -42.65 -0.42 -4.41
C GLU A 642 -43.54 0.83 -4.32
N ALA A 643 -44.82 0.63 -4.01
CA ALA A 643 -45.77 1.73 -3.86
C ALA A 643 -45.48 2.58 -2.61
N ASP A 644 -45.07 1.90 -1.53
CA ASP A 644 -44.86 2.47 -0.20
C ASP A 644 -43.64 1.82 0.48
N TRP A 645 -43.19 2.34 1.61
CA TRP A 645 -42.07 1.77 2.38
C TRP A 645 -42.39 1.71 3.87
N ASP A 646 -42.82 0.53 4.33
CA ASP A 646 -43.15 0.25 5.72
C ASP A 646 -42.27 -0.86 6.34
N ALA A 647 -42.57 -1.23 7.58
CA ALA A 647 -41.83 -2.28 8.27
C ALA A 647 -41.95 -3.66 7.61
N GLN A 648 -43.06 -3.96 6.91
CA GLN A 648 -43.24 -5.21 6.18
C GLN A 648 -42.33 -5.27 4.96
N HIS A 649 -42.21 -4.17 4.19
CA HIS A 649 -41.29 -4.10 3.05
C HIS A 649 -39.82 -4.22 3.49
N ILE A 650 -39.46 -3.65 4.65
CA ILE A 650 -38.12 -3.84 5.24
C ILE A 650 -37.89 -5.33 5.57
N TYR A 651 -38.88 -6.01 6.15
CA TYR A 651 -38.79 -7.44 6.47
C TYR A 651 -38.69 -8.31 5.21
N ASP A 652 -39.59 -8.13 4.24
CA ASP A 652 -39.65 -8.91 3.00
C ASP A 652 -38.36 -8.77 2.19
N ARG A 653 -37.86 -7.52 2.04
CA ARG A 653 -36.57 -7.28 1.40
C ARG A 653 -35.41 -7.88 2.20
N GLY A 654 -35.48 -7.83 3.53
CA GLY A 654 -34.50 -8.46 4.41
C GLY A 654 -34.40 -9.97 4.20
N LEU A 655 -35.54 -10.67 4.13
CA LEU A 655 -35.59 -12.10 3.83
C LEU A 655 -35.08 -12.42 2.42
N MET A 656 -35.43 -11.61 1.43
CA MET A 656 -34.94 -11.76 0.07
C MET A 656 -33.40 -11.64 0.02
N LEU A 657 -32.81 -10.67 0.73
CA LEU A 657 -31.36 -10.50 0.80
C LEU A 657 -30.67 -11.64 1.57
N LEU A 658 -31.26 -12.15 2.65
CA LEU A 658 -30.75 -13.34 3.33
C LEU A 658 -30.81 -14.57 2.42
N THR A 659 -31.89 -14.74 1.67
CA THR A 659 -32.05 -15.83 0.70
C THR A 659 -31.03 -15.71 -0.45
N PHE A 660 -30.74 -14.49 -0.90
CA PHE A 660 -29.64 -14.24 -1.83
C PHE A 660 -28.30 -14.72 -1.25
N ILE A 661 -28.00 -14.40 0.02
CA ILE A 661 -26.78 -14.86 0.68
C ILE A 661 -26.72 -16.40 0.75
N GLU A 662 -27.81 -17.06 1.12
CA GLU A 662 -27.90 -18.53 1.15
C GLU A 662 -27.60 -19.14 -0.21
N ASN A 663 -28.25 -18.65 -1.27
CA ASN A 663 -28.08 -19.16 -2.62
C ASN A 663 -26.69 -18.88 -3.19
N ARG A 664 -26.14 -17.68 -2.96
CA ARG A 664 -24.89 -17.23 -3.58
C ARG A 664 -23.66 -17.95 -3.00
N TRP A 665 -23.65 -18.19 -1.69
CA TRP A 665 -22.53 -18.81 -0.99
C TRP A 665 -22.84 -20.23 -0.50
N ASN A 666 -24.01 -20.79 -0.86
CA ASN A 666 -24.46 -22.12 -0.45
C ASN A 666 -24.38 -22.29 1.08
N ILE A 667 -25.09 -21.41 1.79
CA ILE A 667 -25.18 -21.33 3.25
C ILE A 667 -26.63 -21.58 3.65
N SER A 668 -26.88 -22.13 4.84
CA SER A 668 -28.23 -22.26 5.40
C SER A 668 -28.34 -21.51 6.72
N PHE A 669 -29.16 -20.45 6.76
CA PHE A 669 -29.52 -19.73 7.99
C PHE A 669 -30.67 -20.40 8.75
N GLY A 670 -31.31 -21.40 8.13
CA GLY A 670 -32.40 -22.17 8.72
C GLY A 670 -33.77 -21.73 8.23
N ASP A 671 -34.80 -21.87 9.07
CA ASP A 671 -36.18 -21.53 8.72
C ASP A 671 -36.47 -20.01 8.78
N ASP A 672 -37.67 -19.61 8.36
CA ASP A 672 -38.06 -18.20 8.34
C ASP A 672 -38.10 -17.59 9.76
N THR A 673 -38.33 -18.41 10.79
CA THR A 673 -38.25 -17.98 12.20
C THR A 673 -36.82 -17.56 12.55
N GLN A 674 -35.83 -18.38 12.16
CA GLN A 674 -34.41 -18.08 12.39
C GLN A 674 -33.96 -16.87 11.59
N LYS A 675 -34.42 -16.71 10.35
CA LYS A 675 -34.14 -15.52 9.53
C LYS A 675 -34.78 -14.26 10.12
N THR A 676 -35.99 -14.35 10.65
CA THR A 676 -36.66 -13.24 11.37
C THR A 676 -35.84 -12.80 12.57
N ALA A 677 -35.36 -13.77 13.36
CA ALA A 677 -34.48 -13.51 14.49
C ALA A 677 -33.15 -12.87 14.08
N ILE A 678 -32.55 -13.31 12.95
CA ILE A 678 -31.34 -12.69 12.38
C ILE A 678 -31.60 -11.23 12.01
N LEU A 679 -32.78 -10.90 11.47
CA LEU A 679 -33.16 -9.53 11.13
C LEU A 679 -33.54 -8.68 12.36
N HIS A 680 -33.73 -9.30 13.53
CA HIS A 680 -34.26 -8.69 14.75
C HIS A 680 -35.66 -8.10 14.58
N LEU A 681 -36.51 -8.72 13.76
CA LEU A 681 -37.83 -8.19 13.41
C LEU A 681 -39.00 -9.00 13.98
N ASP A 682 -38.77 -9.82 15.02
CA ASP A 682 -39.80 -10.67 15.63
C ASP A 682 -41.00 -9.86 16.17
N PHE A 683 -40.77 -8.63 16.60
CA PHE A 683 -41.81 -7.73 17.14
C PHE A 683 -42.85 -7.29 16.10
N LEU A 684 -42.60 -7.50 14.79
CA LEU A 684 -43.58 -7.22 13.74
C LEU A 684 -44.80 -8.17 13.81
N PHE A 685 -44.64 -9.32 14.46
CA PHE A 685 -45.65 -10.38 14.50
C PHE A 685 -46.30 -10.54 15.87
N ASP A 686 -46.23 -9.53 16.74
CA ASP A 686 -46.81 -9.57 18.09
C ASP A 686 -48.32 -9.29 18.16
N GLY A 687 -48.94 -8.98 17.02
CA GLY A 687 -50.38 -8.75 16.90
C GLY A 687 -50.86 -7.41 17.43
N ARG A 688 -49.97 -6.41 17.59
CA ARG A 688 -50.35 -5.06 18.03
C ARG A 688 -51.28 -4.35 17.04
N ASP A 689 -52.21 -3.57 17.57
CA ASP A 689 -53.05 -2.68 16.77
C ASP A 689 -52.24 -1.48 16.24
N VAL A 690 -52.50 -1.08 15.00
CA VAL A 690 -51.91 0.13 14.42
C VAL A 690 -52.70 1.34 14.92
N PRO A 691 -52.07 2.33 15.58
CA PRO A 691 -52.74 3.56 16.00
C PRO A 691 -53.40 4.30 14.84
N LEU A 692 -54.36 5.19 15.14
CA LEU A 692 -54.94 6.08 14.13
C LEU A 692 -53.84 6.94 13.47
N GLU A 693 -54.07 7.34 12.23
CA GLU A 693 -53.15 8.20 11.49
C GLU A 693 -52.95 9.54 12.20
N ILE A 694 -51.72 10.04 12.14
CA ILE A 694 -51.35 11.32 12.72
C ILE A 694 -51.90 12.42 11.80
N PRO A 695 -52.71 13.37 12.30
CA PRO A 695 -53.17 14.49 11.49
C PRO A 695 -51.99 15.29 10.91
N GLU A 696 -52.02 15.59 9.61
CA GLU A 696 -50.92 16.26 8.90
C GLU A 696 -50.63 17.69 9.45
N ASP A 697 -51.65 18.31 10.08
CA ASP A 697 -51.59 19.67 10.66
C ASP A 697 -50.95 19.74 12.08
N GLU A 698 -50.66 18.62 12.75
CA GLU A 698 -50.09 18.59 14.12
C GLU A 698 -48.55 18.69 14.16
N ILE A 699 -47.92 19.13 13.06
CA ILE A 699 -46.46 19.21 12.96
C ILE A 699 -46.00 20.65 13.28
N PRO A 700 -45.10 20.87 14.26
CA PRO A 700 -44.45 22.16 14.42
C PRO A 700 -43.66 22.48 13.13
N THR A 701 -44.04 23.57 12.47
CA THR A 701 -43.26 24.16 11.38
C THR A 701 -41.91 24.61 11.93
N VAL A 702 -40.86 23.81 11.68
CA VAL A 702 -39.49 24.24 11.95
C VAL A 702 -39.08 25.24 10.87
N PRO A 703 -38.46 26.39 11.21
CA PRO A 703 -38.13 27.41 10.22
C PRO A 703 -37.12 26.90 9.20
N THR A 704 -37.42 27.16 7.93
CA THR A 704 -36.51 27.01 6.80
C THR A 704 -35.33 27.98 7.00
N GLN A 705 -34.16 27.48 7.43
CA GLN A 705 -32.92 28.23 7.29
C GLN A 705 -32.32 27.98 5.91
N LYS A 706 -32.17 29.08 5.17
CA LYS A 706 -31.49 29.17 3.88
C LYS A 706 -30.09 28.57 3.95
N SER A 707 -29.73 27.92 2.86
CA SER A 707 -28.38 27.64 2.42
C SER A 707 -27.41 28.81 2.65
N SER A 708 -26.31 28.53 3.34
CA SER A 708 -25.03 29.20 3.11
C SER A 708 -23.94 28.14 3.06
N GLU A 709 -23.27 28.15 1.91
CA GLU A 709 -21.96 27.62 1.51
C GLU A 709 -21.14 26.81 2.53
N GLN A 710 -20.65 25.68 2.02
CA GLN A 710 -19.33 25.07 2.25
C GLN A 710 -18.80 25.07 3.68
N ASP A 711 -18.69 23.87 4.27
CA ASP A 711 -17.39 23.46 4.80
C ASP A 711 -17.24 21.94 4.81
N ALA A 712 -16.15 21.52 4.18
CA ALA A 712 -15.70 20.14 4.10
C ALA A 712 -15.10 19.74 5.46
N ASN A 713 -15.70 18.78 6.15
CA ASN A 713 -14.98 17.82 6.99
C ASN A 713 -15.93 16.69 7.41
N GLY A 714 -15.81 15.56 6.71
CA GLY A 714 -16.57 14.37 7.03
C GLY A 714 -16.01 13.67 8.27
N TYR A 715 -16.88 13.42 9.25
CA TYR A 715 -16.71 12.34 10.21
C TYR A 715 -18.08 11.75 10.55
N PHE A 716 -18.30 10.51 10.11
CA PHE A 716 -19.32 9.63 10.67
C PHE A 716 -18.84 9.18 12.05
N THR A 717 -19.66 9.27 13.09
CA THR A 717 -19.34 8.77 14.43
C THR A 717 -20.27 7.62 14.83
N ASP A 718 -19.66 6.43 14.97
CA ASP A 718 -20.17 5.21 15.61
C ASP A 718 -20.77 5.49 17.01
N GLY A 719 -21.94 4.91 17.28
CA GLY A 719 -22.58 4.94 18.60
C GLY A 719 -22.01 3.90 19.55
N SER A 720 -21.06 4.29 20.40
CA SER A 720 -20.64 3.50 21.57
C SER A 720 -21.17 4.13 22.87
N ASP A 721 -21.35 3.34 23.95
CA ASP A 721 -21.67 3.80 25.33
C ASP A 721 -20.75 4.96 25.78
N LEU A 722 -19.52 5.00 25.27
CA LEU A 722 -18.57 6.10 25.49
C LEU A 722 -18.98 7.42 24.81
N SER A 723 -19.55 7.36 23.60
CA SER A 723 -20.02 8.54 22.86
C SER A 723 -21.20 9.22 23.57
N GLN A 724 -22.12 8.44 24.15
CA GLN A 724 -23.22 8.98 24.96
C GLN A 724 -22.72 9.59 26.28
N LYS A 725 -21.75 8.97 26.95
CA LYS A 725 -21.09 9.54 28.13
C LYS A 725 -20.33 10.83 27.81
N GLN A 726 -19.66 10.89 26.67
CA GLN A 726 -18.98 12.09 26.19
C GLN A 726 -19.96 13.20 25.84
N LEU A 727 -21.06 12.88 25.14
CA LEU A 727 -22.12 13.83 24.84
C LEU A 727 -22.71 14.41 26.13
N SER A 728 -23.04 13.55 27.11
CA SER A 728 -23.57 13.96 28.40
C SER A 728 -22.60 14.86 29.17
N PHE A 729 -21.30 14.54 29.13
CA PHE A 729 -20.26 15.36 29.75
C PHE A 729 -20.17 16.75 29.12
N TRP A 730 -20.20 16.85 27.78
CA TRP A 730 -20.11 18.12 27.08
C TRP A 730 -21.39 18.97 27.19
N ILE A 731 -22.56 18.33 27.27
CA ILE A 731 -23.81 19.02 27.62
C ILE A 731 -23.67 19.66 29.01
N GLY A 732 -23.25 18.89 30.01
CA GLY A 732 -23.02 19.42 31.37
C GLY A 732 -21.98 20.54 31.41
N PHE A 733 -20.90 20.43 30.62
CA PHE A 733 -19.88 21.48 30.53
C PHE A 733 -20.41 22.78 29.91
N VAL A 734 -21.19 22.68 28.84
CA VAL A 734 -21.79 23.85 28.17
C VAL A 734 -22.84 24.51 29.07
N ASP A 735 -23.68 23.71 29.74
CA ASP A 735 -24.66 24.22 30.70
C ASP A 735 -23.96 24.92 31.88
N TYR A 736 -22.86 24.34 32.39
CA TYR A 736 -22.04 24.95 33.43
C TYR A 736 -21.45 26.29 32.97
N CYS A 737 -20.82 26.34 31.78
CA CYS A 737 -20.28 27.57 31.21
C CYS A 737 -21.35 28.65 31.01
N ASN A 738 -22.54 28.27 30.53
CA ASN A 738 -23.66 29.20 30.37
C ASN A 738 -24.14 29.73 31.73
N ALA A 739 -24.21 28.89 32.76
CA ALA A 739 -24.61 29.30 34.11
C ALA A 739 -23.67 30.34 34.74
N ILE A 740 -22.38 30.31 34.39
CA ILE A 740 -21.38 31.29 34.84
C ILE A 740 -21.08 32.40 33.81
N ASN A 741 -21.93 32.58 32.79
CA ASN A 741 -21.80 33.57 31.72
C ASN A 741 -20.50 33.48 30.88
N ARG A 742 -20.01 32.27 30.61
CA ARG A 742 -18.84 31.98 29.75
C ARG A 742 -19.24 31.52 28.35
N SER A 743 -20.01 32.36 27.66
CA SER A 743 -20.44 32.11 26.27
C SER A 743 -19.27 32.12 25.27
N ASP A 744 -18.14 32.71 25.63
CA ASP A 744 -16.89 32.68 24.86
C ASP A 744 -16.28 31.27 24.77
N ILE A 745 -16.52 30.43 25.79
CA ILE A 745 -16.14 29.01 25.77
C ILE A 745 -17.26 28.18 25.15
N ALA A 746 -18.51 28.40 25.55
CA ALA A 746 -19.70 27.66 25.09
C ALA A 746 -20.15 28.04 23.66
N SER A 747 -19.20 28.13 22.73
CA SER A 747 -19.40 28.62 21.35
C SER A 747 -19.93 27.57 20.38
N ARG A 748 -19.78 26.28 20.69
CA ARG A 748 -20.17 25.15 19.82
C ARG A 748 -21.21 24.25 20.46
N LYS A 749 -22.04 23.61 19.63
CA LYS A 749 -22.98 22.57 20.08
C LYS A 749 -22.20 21.34 20.57
N PRO A 750 -22.51 20.80 21.76
CA PRO A 750 -21.96 19.52 22.24
C PRO A 750 -22.19 18.38 21.25
N ALA A 751 -21.22 17.47 21.13
CA ALA A 751 -21.30 16.26 20.33
C ALA A 751 -20.72 15.06 21.09
N GLY A 752 -21.08 13.83 20.69
CA GLY A 752 -20.62 12.58 21.31
C GLY A 752 -19.19 12.20 20.94
N GLN A 753 -18.26 13.12 21.09
CA GLN A 753 -16.87 13.00 20.70
C GLN A 753 -15.96 13.31 21.89
N ASN A 754 -14.69 12.90 21.81
CA ASN A 754 -13.75 13.06 22.91
C ASN A 754 -13.11 14.45 23.03
N TRP A 755 -13.58 15.44 22.26
CA TRP A 755 -13.03 16.78 22.17
C TRP A 755 -14.10 17.89 22.05
N TYR A 756 -13.74 19.11 22.44
CA TYR A 756 -14.58 20.30 22.33
C TYR A 756 -13.69 21.50 21.95
N ASP A 757 -13.86 22.02 20.75
CA ASP A 757 -13.03 23.12 20.24
C ASP A 757 -13.64 24.48 20.59
N VAL A 758 -12.77 25.42 20.95
CA VAL A 758 -13.08 26.81 21.24
C VAL A 758 -12.27 27.70 20.29
N PRO A 759 -12.93 28.46 19.39
CA PRO A 759 -12.23 29.39 18.52
C PRO A 759 -11.60 30.51 19.35
N VAL A 760 -10.45 30.98 18.89
CA VAL A 760 -9.74 32.15 19.44
C VAL A 760 -9.54 33.18 18.34
N ASN A 761 -9.06 34.38 18.69
CA ASN A 761 -8.85 35.48 17.74
C ASN A 761 -7.58 35.25 16.87
N ALA A 762 -7.41 34.06 16.32
CA ALA A 762 -6.34 33.68 15.41
C ALA A 762 -6.89 32.79 14.29
N PRO A 763 -6.58 33.06 13.01
CA PRO A 763 -7.10 32.28 11.88
C PRO A 763 -6.38 30.94 11.69
N ASP A 764 -5.21 30.76 12.29
CA ASP A 764 -4.27 29.66 12.01
C ASP A 764 -4.15 28.61 13.15
N TYR A 765 -4.87 28.81 14.26
CA TYR A 765 -5.04 27.82 15.32
C TYR A 765 -6.31 28.01 16.16
N HIS A 766 -6.71 26.97 16.89
CA HIS A 766 -7.76 27.04 17.91
C HIS A 766 -7.34 26.33 19.20
N ILE A 767 -8.07 26.56 20.30
CA ILE A 767 -7.90 25.82 21.55
C ILE A 767 -8.92 24.68 21.58
N SER A 768 -8.51 23.49 21.99
CA SER A 768 -9.40 22.34 22.11
C SER A 768 -9.27 21.69 23.48
N PHE A 769 -10.40 21.33 24.08
CA PHE A 769 -10.45 20.48 25.27
C PHE A 769 -10.61 19.04 24.83
N THR A 770 -9.91 18.11 25.48
CA THR A 770 -10.06 16.68 25.21
C THR A 770 -10.19 15.88 26.49
N ILE A 771 -11.01 14.85 26.44
CA ILE A 771 -11.22 13.89 27.52
C ILE A 771 -10.88 12.50 26.99
N THR A 772 -9.93 11.79 27.62
CA THR A 772 -9.47 10.49 27.13
C THR A 772 -9.46 9.43 28.23
N ARG A 773 -9.85 8.20 27.87
CA ARG A 773 -9.77 6.98 28.71
C ARG A 773 -10.43 7.07 30.09
N GLY A 774 -11.35 8.01 30.30
CA GLY A 774 -12.10 8.18 31.57
C GLY A 774 -11.32 8.82 32.73
N HIS A 775 -10.04 9.18 32.57
CA HIS A 775 -9.22 9.70 33.67
C HIS A 775 -8.18 10.77 33.28
N THR A 776 -8.07 11.17 32.02
CA THR A 776 -7.15 12.24 31.59
C THR A 776 -7.89 13.34 30.83
N ALA A 777 -7.91 14.56 31.38
CA ALA A 777 -8.39 15.78 30.74
C ALA A 777 -7.20 16.57 30.17
N ARG A 778 -7.37 17.18 28.99
CA ARG A 778 -6.31 17.96 28.35
C ARG A 778 -6.87 19.22 27.71
N ILE A 779 -6.06 20.28 27.75
CA ILE A 779 -6.22 21.45 26.90
C ILE A 779 -5.08 21.43 25.87
N LEU A 780 -5.39 21.75 24.61
CA LEU A 780 -4.39 21.80 23.56
C LEU A 780 -4.58 22.98 22.63
N ILE A 781 -3.48 23.47 22.07
CA ILE A 781 -3.47 24.37 20.91
C ILE A 781 -3.36 23.50 19.67
N TYR A 782 -4.33 23.62 18.77
CA TYR A 782 -4.36 22.93 17.51
C TYR A 782 -3.99 23.89 16.38
N THR A 783 -2.83 23.70 15.78
CA THR A 783 -2.33 24.54 14.68
C THR A 783 -2.67 23.91 13.32
N TYR A 784 -3.16 24.72 12.38
CA TYR A 784 -3.55 24.24 11.05
C TYR A 784 -2.37 24.11 10.07
N SER A 785 -1.24 24.77 10.36
CA SER A 785 -0.03 24.76 9.53
C SER A 785 1.25 24.61 10.36
N ILE A 786 2.32 24.14 9.71
CA ILE A 786 3.66 24.07 10.30
C ILE A 786 4.19 25.46 10.63
N ASP A 787 3.83 26.48 9.84
CA ASP A 787 4.28 27.85 10.06
C ASP A 787 3.67 28.46 11.33
N ALA A 788 2.38 28.22 11.57
CA ALA A 788 1.71 28.59 12.82
C ALA A 788 2.38 27.93 14.03
N PHE A 789 2.71 26.63 13.91
CA PHE A 789 3.43 25.91 14.96
C PHE A 789 4.82 26.48 15.22
N LYS A 790 5.64 26.68 14.18
CA LYS A 790 6.99 27.26 14.31
C LYS A 790 6.95 28.66 14.93
N ARG A 791 5.96 29.48 14.55
CA ARG A 791 5.73 30.82 15.12
C ARG A 791 5.47 30.77 16.62
N LEU A 792 4.58 29.87 17.07
CA LEU A 792 4.33 29.67 18.50
C LEU A 792 5.55 29.06 19.22
N GLU A 793 6.27 28.14 18.57
CA GLU A 793 7.44 27.46 19.13
C GLU A 793 8.60 28.43 19.41
N GLN A 794 8.80 29.44 18.55
CA GLN A 794 9.76 30.52 18.80
C GLN A 794 9.45 31.32 20.07
N LYS A 795 8.18 31.39 20.45
CA LYS A 795 7.68 32.09 21.65
C LYS A 795 7.42 31.15 22.83
N LYS A 796 7.88 29.89 22.75
CA LYS A 796 7.63 28.85 23.75
C LYS A 796 7.90 29.30 25.19
N ALA A 797 9.07 29.89 25.44
CA ALA A 797 9.48 30.28 26.79
C ALA A 797 8.56 31.37 27.38
N GLU A 798 8.09 32.29 26.55
CA GLU A 798 7.18 33.37 26.96
C GLU A 798 5.77 32.84 27.20
N ILE A 799 5.28 31.98 26.29
CA ILE A 799 3.97 31.32 26.41
C ILE A 799 3.90 30.45 27.67
N GLU A 800 4.91 29.62 27.94
CA GLU A 800 4.94 28.77 29.16
C GLU A 800 5.08 29.61 30.43
N SER A 801 5.81 30.73 30.38
CA SER A 801 5.95 31.65 31.51
C SER A 801 4.63 32.35 31.86
N LEU A 802 3.85 32.79 30.86
CA LEU A 802 2.56 33.44 31.07
C LEU A 802 1.44 32.43 31.39
N PHE A 803 1.47 31.24 30.78
CA PHE A 803 0.53 30.16 31.06
C PHE A 803 0.76 29.57 32.46
N GLY A 804 2.00 29.59 32.96
CA GLY A 804 2.38 29.11 34.29
C GLY A 804 2.58 27.60 34.41
N TYR A 805 2.54 26.87 33.29
CA TYR A 805 2.73 25.42 33.23
C TYR A 805 3.52 25.02 31.98
N ALA A 806 4.24 23.90 32.07
CA ALA A 806 4.91 23.31 30.91
C ALA A 806 3.90 22.74 29.91
N LEU A 807 4.20 22.92 28.62
CA LEU A 807 3.44 22.40 27.49
C LEU A 807 4.25 21.30 26.77
N ASP A 808 3.56 20.30 26.23
CA ASP A 808 4.15 19.30 25.34
C ASP A 808 4.01 19.75 23.89
N TRP A 809 5.11 20.25 23.33
CA TRP A 809 5.18 20.82 21.98
C TRP A 809 5.30 19.76 20.87
N HIS A 810 5.75 18.54 21.19
CA HIS A 810 6.05 17.51 20.19
C HIS A 810 5.18 16.25 20.34
N SER A 811 3.93 16.44 20.80
CA SER A 811 2.95 15.35 20.98
C SER A 811 2.40 14.77 19.65
N SER A 812 2.74 15.39 18.52
CA SER A 812 2.29 15.01 17.18
C SER A 812 3.41 14.31 16.39
N ARG A 813 3.06 13.42 15.45
CA ARG A 813 4.05 12.74 14.58
C ARG A 813 4.93 13.76 13.85
N SER A 814 6.21 13.44 13.63
CA SER A 814 7.16 14.33 12.94
C SER A 814 6.63 14.78 11.57
N SER A 815 5.97 13.88 10.82
CA SER A 815 5.36 14.13 9.51
C SER A 815 4.00 14.86 9.52
N SER A 816 3.42 15.16 10.68
CA SER A 816 2.10 15.82 10.75
C SER A 816 2.22 17.31 10.43
N VAL A 817 1.46 17.78 9.44
CA VAL A 817 1.36 19.22 9.08
C VAL A 817 0.59 20.00 10.14
N GLN A 818 -0.45 19.39 10.72
CA GLN A 818 -1.17 19.90 11.87
C GLN A 818 -0.44 19.49 13.16
N LYS A 819 -0.11 20.44 14.03
CA LYS A 819 0.59 20.16 15.30
C LYS A 819 -0.29 20.49 16.49
N ARG A 820 -0.11 19.72 17.56
CA ARG A 820 -0.83 19.88 18.84
C ARG A 820 0.15 20.17 19.96
N ILE A 821 -0.06 21.28 20.67
CA ILE A 821 0.69 21.65 21.87
C ILE A 821 -0.20 21.36 23.08
N ILE A 822 0.20 20.47 23.99
CA ILE A 822 -0.72 19.85 24.96
C ILE A 822 -0.34 20.16 26.41
N HIS A 823 -1.33 20.44 27.24
CA HIS A 823 -1.24 20.36 28.70
C HIS A 823 -2.28 19.37 29.24
N SER A 824 -1.87 18.43 30.09
CA SER A 824 -2.72 17.33 30.58
C SER A 824 -2.83 17.34 32.11
N ARG A 825 -3.96 16.87 32.62
CA ARG A 825 -4.19 16.57 34.04
C ARG A 825 -4.97 15.27 34.16
N ASP A 826 -4.57 14.41 35.09
CA ASP A 826 -5.34 13.22 35.41
C ASP A 826 -6.48 13.59 36.39
N ILE A 827 -7.71 13.35 35.96
CA ILE A 827 -8.95 13.61 36.69
C ILE A 827 -10.04 12.64 36.23
N ASP A 828 -10.76 12.03 37.17
CA ASP A 828 -11.82 11.05 36.89
C ASP A 828 -13.15 11.76 36.60
N PHE A 829 -13.32 12.19 35.36
CA PHE A 829 -14.36 13.12 34.92
C PHE A 829 -15.73 12.48 34.61
N PHE A 830 -15.89 11.16 34.76
CA PHE A 830 -17.20 10.51 34.65
C PHE A 830 -17.93 10.34 36.00
N THR A 831 -17.28 10.71 37.11
CA THR A 831 -17.92 10.75 38.42
C THR A 831 -18.53 12.13 38.68
N THR A 832 -19.79 12.19 39.11
CA THR A 832 -20.55 13.44 39.29
C THR A 832 -19.86 14.43 40.26
N GLU A 833 -19.14 13.92 41.26
CA GLU A 833 -18.43 14.73 42.26
C GLU A 833 -17.20 15.46 41.69
N LYS A 834 -16.57 14.92 40.63
CA LYS A 834 -15.35 15.47 40.01
C LYS A 834 -15.59 16.15 38.67
N GLN A 835 -16.82 16.10 38.15
CA GLN A 835 -17.18 16.81 36.91
C GLN A 835 -17.03 18.32 37.08
N THR A 836 -17.54 18.89 38.16
CA THR A 836 -17.40 20.33 38.45
C THR A 836 -15.92 20.73 38.58
N GLU A 837 -15.09 19.92 39.24
CA GLU A 837 -13.65 20.17 39.33
C GLU A 837 -12.97 20.15 37.95
N CYS A 838 -13.41 19.26 37.05
CA CYS A 838 -12.91 19.19 35.68
C CYS A 838 -13.34 20.42 34.86
N TYR A 839 -14.59 20.87 35.02
CA TYR A 839 -15.10 22.06 34.35
C TYR A 839 -14.36 23.32 34.78
N ASP A 840 -14.20 23.53 36.10
CA ASP A 840 -13.42 24.65 36.65
C ASP A 840 -11.98 24.63 36.16
N TRP A 841 -11.37 23.44 36.07
CA TRP A 841 -10.03 23.30 35.55
C TRP A 841 -9.91 23.67 34.07
N PHE A 842 -10.87 23.26 33.22
CA PHE A 842 -10.86 23.66 31.81
C PHE A 842 -10.98 25.17 31.65
N ILE A 843 -11.84 25.81 32.43
CA ILE A 843 -12.06 27.26 32.38
C ILE A 843 -10.80 28.02 32.84
N ASP A 844 -10.22 27.66 33.99
CA ASP A 844 -9.00 28.30 34.51
C ASP A 844 -7.80 28.13 33.55
N ARG A 845 -7.67 26.96 32.91
CA ARG A 845 -6.61 26.71 31.93
C ARG A 845 -6.85 27.45 30.63
N PHE A 846 -8.10 27.53 30.17
CA PHE A 846 -8.45 28.31 29.00
C PHE A 846 -8.11 29.79 29.19
N ASP A 847 -8.47 30.38 30.34
CA ASP A 847 -8.21 31.80 30.61
C ASP A 847 -6.72 32.13 30.63
N LYS A 848 -5.91 31.30 31.29
CA LYS A 848 -4.46 31.46 31.33
C LYS A 848 -3.82 31.26 29.95
N LEU A 849 -4.26 30.25 29.20
CA LEU A 849 -3.70 29.94 27.89
C LEU A 849 -4.08 31.00 26.86
N LYS A 850 -5.32 31.45 26.88
CA LYS A 850 -5.81 32.53 26.02
C LYS A 850 -5.09 33.83 26.31
N LEU A 851 -4.92 34.20 27.59
CA LEU A 851 -4.12 35.38 27.97
C LEU A 851 -2.67 35.28 27.46
N ALA A 852 -2.04 34.11 27.61
CA ALA A 852 -0.68 33.89 27.12
C ALA A 852 -0.60 34.02 25.58
N LEU A 853 -1.57 33.47 24.85
CA LEU A 853 -1.62 33.55 23.39
C LEU A 853 -1.95 34.96 22.89
N ASP A 854 -2.94 35.64 23.48
CA ASP A 854 -3.29 37.02 23.12
C ASP A 854 -2.14 38.00 23.42
N THR A 855 -1.30 37.70 24.43
CA THR A 855 -0.12 38.53 24.78
C THR A 855 1.07 38.24 23.88
N CYS A 856 1.42 36.97 23.69
CA CYS A 856 2.60 36.57 22.94
C CYS A 856 2.36 36.67 21.42
N ASP A 857 1.13 36.50 20.96
CA ASP A 857 0.78 36.29 19.56
C ASP A 857 -0.38 37.17 19.09
N ALA A 858 -0.30 38.46 19.42
CA ALA A 858 -1.21 39.48 18.91
C ALA A 858 -1.14 39.56 17.37
N HIS A 859 -2.27 39.29 16.72
CA HIS A 859 -2.51 39.56 15.29
C HIS A 859 -3.01 40.98 15.06
#